data_AF-A0A2T8KLJ4-F1
#
_entry.id   AF-A0A2T8KLJ4-F1
#
_cell.length_a   1.000
_cell.length_b   1.000
_cell.length_c   1.000
_cell.angle_alpha   90.00
_cell.angle_beta   90.00
_cell.angle_gamma   90.00
#
_symmetry.space_group_name_H-M   'P 1'
#
loop_
_entity.id
_entity.type
_entity.pdbx_description
1 polymer ?
#
loop_
_entity_poly.entity_id
_entity_poly.type
_entity_poly.pdbx_seq_one_letter_code
_entity_poly.pdbx_strand_id
1 'polypeptide(L)'
;MEENREGLISSLLPQVGMEFNTIDEAWMFWISYGGQKGFEVRKMYTNKRKSDGKVRSCRYVCANEGHRKKDKRDHLTKCPRAETRTDCQVRMGLIMDREKETYKVADLILEHNHMLQLPQTSHLMVSQRKISELQGFEIETADDAGIGPKAAHELACVQVGGSSNLSYTLRDHKNYLRAKRQREMAYGQAGSMLMYFQDKIAENPSFQYALQMDIEEQIANIFWVDAKMLTDYAYFGDVVSFDTTFGTNKESRSFGVFVGFNQFRETVVFGAVLLYDETFESFKWLFETFLKAHNGKQPKTIYTDQDFAMGKAVKEVFLEAWHGLCTFHIMQNAVKHLAEPEDEDEGSKKKGSKKKGSKKDPKHVDDEGSEEELSILSDFSACMYEYEDEATFEHAFQLMRTKASKQTWLNSIYKVREKWAECYMQDVFTLGMRSTQLSESLNSELKRHFKSDFDIIRFLKHFERVVADKRKKELDAEFESRRKQPRIKVKTPVLLQASKLYTPIIFEAFQGEYERSLVACTTILEGNNEYLVAIGSLDENFTCFEKEYKVTGDPLKQTSTCSCGQFNRFGILCGHALKVLDLMNIKSLPAQYVLKRWTREARCGIVQDNEGRNIIENTKLDDMLRYKDMTRRFLNLALRAASNPGCTLLVNNTLGVLSKQVEEEINGCTDNVQPVTVPINVAPPSDLVSTARLKKKEVQTKTWKRQKTWLDKKRKFTKKGSKKKGQGSMEQENIKVSSVDGVPVQNISTSTSLPKEGMSEAYMTINTFSQLLTGPFTNDLDAEFESFRE
;
A
#
# COMPACT_ATOMS: atom_id res chain seq x y z
N MET A 1 60.92 -12.32 2.62
CA MET A 1 60.11 -11.94 3.80
C MET A 1 59.06 -13.02 4.07
N GLU A 2 59.48 -14.27 4.25
CA GLU A 2 58.54 -15.41 4.33
C GLU A 2 58.54 -16.08 5.71
N GLU A 3 59.68 -16.14 6.39
CA GLU A 3 59.83 -16.74 7.74
C GLU A 3 58.92 -16.08 8.80
N ASN A 4 58.66 -14.77 8.69
CA ASN A 4 57.75 -14.05 9.60
C ASN A 4 56.26 -14.39 9.42
N ARG A 5 55.89 -15.25 8.46
CA ARG A 5 54.49 -15.68 8.28
C ARG A 5 54.13 -16.94 9.06
N GLU A 6 55.11 -17.79 9.38
CA GLU A 6 54.87 -19.03 10.13
C GLU A 6 54.68 -18.77 11.63
N GLY A 7 55.43 -17.83 12.20
CA GLY A 7 55.39 -17.50 13.64
C GLY A 7 54.01 -17.07 14.16
N LEU A 8 53.19 -16.41 13.33
CA LEU A 8 51.84 -15.98 13.73
C LEU A 8 50.83 -17.13 13.80
N ILE A 9 51.01 -18.19 12.99
CA ILE A 9 50.04 -19.29 12.82
C ILE A 9 49.98 -20.19 14.07
N SER A 10 51.06 -20.24 14.84
CA SER A 10 51.18 -20.96 16.12
C SER A 10 50.05 -20.63 17.12
N SER A 11 49.56 -19.39 17.10
CA SER A 11 48.59 -18.85 18.07
C SER A 11 47.15 -19.39 17.97
N LEU A 12 46.81 -20.13 16.90
CA LEU A 12 45.41 -20.50 16.57
C LEU A 12 45.10 -22.00 16.67
N LEU A 13 46.05 -22.83 17.11
CA LEU A 13 45.83 -24.27 17.31
C LEU A 13 45.39 -24.55 18.76
N PRO A 14 44.33 -25.35 19.01
CA PRO A 14 44.03 -25.86 20.34
C PRO A 14 45.20 -26.72 20.84
N GLN A 15 45.56 -26.57 22.11
CA GLN A 15 46.58 -27.35 22.79
C GLN A 15 46.07 -27.82 24.15
N VAL A 16 46.56 -28.97 24.63
CA VAL A 16 46.29 -29.43 26.00
C VAL A 16 46.99 -28.48 26.97
N GLY A 17 46.30 -28.07 28.03
CA GLY A 17 46.76 -27.04 28.97
C GLY A 17 46.37 -25.60 28.61
N MET A 18 45.82 -25.34 27.43
CA MET A 18 45.32 -24.01 27.06
C MET A 18 44.19 -23.56 28.01
N GLU A 19 44.30 -22.35 28.58
CA GLU A 19 43.34 -21.77 29.52
C GLU A 19 42.45 -20.71 28.86
N PHE A 20 41.18 -20.67 29.28
CA PHE A 20 40.18 -19.66 28.91
C PHE A 20 39.55 -19.06 30.17
N ASN A 21 39.21 -17.77 30.13
CA ASN A 21 38.55 -17.06 31.23
C ASN A 21 37.08 -17.45 31.33
N THR A 22 36.42 -17.71 30.18
CA THR A 22 35.00 -18.10 30.15
C THR A 22 34.73 -19.32 29.29
N ILE A 23 33.60 -19.99 29.58
CA ILE A 23 33.13 -21.15 28.82
C ILE A 23 32.68 -20.79 27.40
N ASP A 24 32.30 -19.54 27.15
CA ASP A 24 31.84 -19.09 25.84
C ASP A 24 32.98 -18.52 24.99
N GLU A 25 34.04 -17.97 25.59
CA GLU A 25 35.34 -17.73 24.94
C GLU A 25 35.93 -19.04 24.39
N ALA A 26 35.98 -20.10 25.21
CA ALA A 26 36.44 -21.43 24.79
C ALA A 26 35.56 -22.04 23.68
N TRP A 27 34.26 -21.72 23.66
CA TRP A 27 33.34 -22.15 22.61
C TRP A 27 33.51 -21.36 21.31
N MET A 28 33.72 -20.04 21.39
CA MET A 28 34.02 -19.18 20.24
C MET A 28 35.36 -19.55 19.61
N PHE A 29 36.37 -19.88 20.42
CA PHE A 29 37.63 -20.45 19.95
C PHE A 29 37.41 -21.75 19.15
N TRP A 30 36.60 -22.68 19.69
CA TRP A 30 36.29 -23.94 19.00
C TRP A 30 35.47 -23.74 17.71
N ILE A 31 34.54 -22.78 17.66
CA ILE A 31 33.86 -22.38 16.42
C ILE A 31 34.87 -21.85 15.39
N SER A 32 35.77 -20.96 15.79
CA SER A 32 36.78 -20.37 14.90
C SER A 32 37.71 -21.46 14.33
N TYR A 33 38.25 -22.32 15.19
CA TYR A 33 39.08 -23.46 14.77
C TYR A 33 38.33 -24.41 13.83
N GLY A 34 37.08 -24.77 14.15
CA GLY A 34 36.23 -25.59 13.28
C GLY A 34 35.95 -24.94 11.93
N GLY A 35 35.81 -23.61 11.88
CA GLY A 35 35.64 -22.85 10.64
C GLY A 35 36.91 -22.86 9.77
N GLN A 36 38.06 -22.57 10.38
CA GLN A 36 39.37 -22.58 9.72
C GLN A 36 39.77 -23.96 9.18
N LYS A 37 39.36 -25.04 9.86
CA LYS A 37 39.62 -26.43 9.43
C LYS A 37 38.48 -27.05 8.61
N GLY A 38 37.33 -26.40 8.47
CA GLY A 38 36.21 -26.90 7.67
C GLY A 38 35.39 -28.04 8.30
N PHE A 39 35.20 -28.06 9.63
CA PHE A 39 34.28 -28.99 10.29
C PHE A 39 33.22 -28.31 11.17
N GLU A 40 32.01 -28.87 11.11
CA GLU A 40 30.85 -28.46 11.89
C GLU A 40 31.06 -28.83 13.38
N VAL A 41 30.77 -27.91 14.31
CA VAL A 41 31.03 -28.10 15.75
C VAL A 41 29.76 -28.27 16.58
N ARG A 42 29.86 -29.03 17.68
CA ARG A 42 28.74 -29.32 18.59
C ARG A 42 29.20 -29.37 20.06
N LYS A 43 28.41 -28.81 20.98
CA LYS A 43 28.52 -29.09 22.43
C LYS A 43 27.96 -30.49 22.70
N MET A 44 28.75 -31.40 23.29
CA MET A 44 28.35 -32.80 23.58
C MET A 44 27.73 -32.93 24.99
N TYR A 45 28.38 -32.34 25.99
CA TYR A 45 27.82 -32.15 27.34
C TYR A 45 28.35 -30.88 27.98
N THR A 46 27.65 -30.39 29.01
CA THR A 46 28.09 -29.27 29.86
C THR A 46 27.61 -29.55 31.28
N ASN A 47 28.53 -30.02 32.13
CA ASN A 47 28.25 -30.43 33.49
C ASN A 47 28.35 -29.21 34.41
N LYS A 48 27.21 -28.70 34.89
CA LYS A 48 27.17 -27.64 35.91
C LYS A 48 27.27 -28.24 37.32
N ARG A 49 27.88 -27.50 38.26
CA ARG A 49 27.80 -27.81 39.69
C ARG A 49 26.38 -27.50 40.19
N LYS A 50 25.90 -28.25 41.20
CA LYS A 50 24.57 -28.05 41.79
C LYS A 50 24.49 -26.87 42.77
N SER A 51 25.63 -26.39 43.28
CA SER A 51 25.75 -25.35 44.30
C SER A 51 25.69 -23.93 43.75
N ASP A 52 26.39 -23.68 42.64
CA ASP A 52 26.72 -22.34 42.13
C ASP A 52 26.34 -22.16 40.65
N GLY A 53 25.85 -23.23 39.99
CA GLY A 53 25.51 -23.23 38.56
C GLY A 53 26.71 -23.09 37.60
N LYS A 54 27.94 -22.89 38.10
CA LYS A 54 29.15 -22.79 37.27
C LYS A 54 29.46 -24.11 36.59
N VAL A 55 30.09 -24.06 35.42
CA VAL A 55 30.42 -25.25 34.63
C VAL A 55 31.64 -25.94 35.24
N ARG A 56 31.52 -27.19 35.68
CA ARG A 56 32.65 -28.00 36.16
C ARG A 56 33.47 -28.58 35.00
N SER A 57 32.80 -29.01 33.94
CA SER A 57 33.44 -29.50 32.72
C SER A 57 32.47 -29.50 31.54
N CYS A 58 33.00 -29.38 30.32
CA CYS A 58 32.24 -29.61 29.09
C CYS A 58 33.10 -30.33 28.05
N ARG A 59 32.46 -30.88 27.02
CA ARG A 59 33.17 -31.40 25.84
C ARG A 59 32.51 -30.86 24.59
N TYR A 60 33.33 -30.30 23.71
CA TYR A 60 32.95 -29.94 22.34
C TYR A 60 33.49 -31.01 21.39
N VAL A 61 32.77 -31.25 20.30
CA VAL A 61 33.05 -32.33 19.34
C VAL A 61 32.79 -31.87 17.91
N CYS A 62 33.29 -32.61 16.93
CA CYS A 62 32.78 -32.53 15.57
C CYS A 62 31.31 -32.98 15.53
N ALA A 63 30.47 -32.37 14.68
CA ALA A 63 29.07 -32.77 14.55
C ALA A 63 28.89 -34.24 14.15
N ASN A 64 29.85 -34.78 13.39
CA ASN A 64 29.91 -36.17 12.90
C ASN A 64 30.32 -37.20 13.99
N GLU A 65 30.56 -36.75 15.24
CA GLU A 65 30.90 -37.62 16.38
C GLU A 65 29.77 -38.59 16.78
N GLY A 66 30.18 -39.79 17.22
CA GLY A 66 29.31 -40.87 17.65
C GLY A 66 28.55 -41.52 16.49
N HIS A 67 27.56 -42.35 16.82
CA HIS A 67 26.49 -42.77 15.91
C HIS A 67 25.17 -42.06 16.24
N ARG A 68 24.22 -42.03 15.29
CA ARG A 68 22.89 -41.46 15.52
C ARG A 68 21.95 -42.53 16.10
N LYS A 69 21.22 -42.19 17.17
CA LYS A 69 20.16 -43.04 17.71
C LYS A 69 19.09 -43.26 16.62
N LYS A 70 18.56 -44.49 16.51
CA LYS A 70 17.53 -44.86 15.51
C LYS A 70 16.40 -43.81 15.51
N ASP A 71 16.07 -43.31 14.32
CA ASP A 71 15.10 -42.23 14.16
C ASP A 71 13.71 -42.75 14.60
N LYS A 72 13.11 -42.10 15.61
CA LYS A 72 11.82 -42.52 16.18
C LYS A 72 10.60 -42.04 15.36
N ARG A 73 10.82 -41.38 14.22
CA ARG A 73 9.77 -40.84 13.38
C ARG A 73 9.21 -41.87 12.42
N ASP A 74 7.97 -41.65 11.99
CA ASP A 74 7.22 -42.63 11.24
C ASP A 74 7.86 -43.02 9.89
N HIS A 75 7.72 -44.29 9.54
CA HIS A 75 8.28 -44.94 8.35
C HIS A 75 7.72 -44.41 7.02
N LEU A 76 6.64 -43.60 7.05
CA LEU A 76 6.11 -42.87 5.89
C LEU A 76 6.77 -41.50 5.66
N THR A 77 7.81 -41.14 6.43
CA THR A 77 8.54 -39.86 6.30
C THR A 77 9.20 -39.71 4.91
N LYS A 78 8.58 -38.91 4.03
CA LYS A 78 9.03 -38.69 2.63
C LYS A 78 10.46 -38.16 2.46
N CYS A 79 11.01 -37.49 3.48
CA CYS A 79 12.33 -36.86 3.44
C CYS A 79 13.11 -37.26 4.72
N PRO A 80 13.76 -38.44 4.74
CA PRO A 80 14.65 -38.79 5.86
C PRO A 80 15.79 -37.76 5.95
N ARG A 81 16.16 -37.37 7.18
CA ARG A 81 17.38 -36.58 7.38
C ARG A 81 18.56 -37.52 7.17
N ALA A 82 19.39 -37.20 6.16
CA ALA A 82 20.63 -37.90 5.84
C ALA A 82 21.44 -38.24 7.08
N GLU A 83 22.14 -39.36 7.05
CA GLU A 83 23.07 -39.71 8.12
C GLU A 83 24.40 -39.01 7.89
N THR A 84 24.87 -38.30 8.92
CA THR A 84 26.11 -37.49 8.85
C THR A 84 27.12 -37.91 9.90
N ARG A 85 26.75 -38.83 10.80
CA ARG A 85 27.62 -39.32 11.86
C ARG A 85 28.50 -40.46 11.38
N THR A 86 29.81 -40.23 11.39
CA THR A 86 30.86 -41.16 10.94
C THR A 86 31.65 -41.76 12.11
N ASP A 87 31.18 -41.59 13.36
CA ASP A 87 31.93 -41.87 14.59
C ASP A 87 33.27 -41.09 14.68
N CYS A 88 33.25 -39.84 14.23
CA CYS A 88 34.41 -38.95 14.25
C CYS A 88 34.84 -38.64 15.70
N GLN A 89 36.10 -38.91 16.05
CA GLN A 89 36.59 -38.81 17.43
C GLN A 89 37.04 -37.40 17.85
N VAL A 90 37.02 -36.44 16.91
CA VAL A 90 37.49 -35.05 17.11
C VAL A 90 36.71 -34.34 18.20
N ARG A 91 37.44 -33.85 19.21
CA ARG A 91 36.88 -33.29 20.44
C ARG A 91 37.87 -32.40 21.18
N MET A 92 37.32 -31.47 21.97
CA MET A 92 38.03 -30.69 22.99
C MET A 92 37.25 -30.78 24.30
N GLY A 93 37.85 -31.37 25.32
CA GLY A 93 37.34 -31.46 26.68
C GLY A 93 37.95 -30.39 27.58
N LEU A 94 37.10 -29.62 28.24
CA LEU A 94 37.46 -28.52 29.14
C LEU A 94 37.09 -28.87 30.58
N ILE A 95 37.98 -28.55 31.51
CA ILE A 95 37.77 -28.72 32.95
C ILE A 95 38.01 -27.37 33.63
N MET A 96 37.11 -26.99 34.54
CA MET A 96 37.27 -25.82 35.40
C MET A 96 38.42 -26.06 36.39
N ASP A 97 39.40 -25.16 36.38
CA ASP A 97 40.34 -25.00 37.47
C ASP A 97 39.63 -24.37 38.69
N ARG A 98 40.06 -24.74 39.90
CA ARG A 98 39.44 -24.28 41.15
C ARG A 98 40.17 -23.10 41.78
N GLU A 99 41.43 -22.89 41.44
CA GLU A 99 42.30 -21.90 42.08
C GLU A 99 42.31 -20.59 41.28
N LYS A 100 42.20 -20.69 39.95
CA LYS A 100 42.13 -19.54 39.02
C LYS A 100 40.71 -19.19 38.55
N GLU A 101 39.73 -20.04 38.80
CA GLU A 101 38.41 -20.09 38.13
C GLU A 101 38.41 -20.21 36.58
N THR A 102 39.58 -20.32 35.93
CA THR A 102 39.72 -20.52 34.48
C THR A 102 39.31 -21.93 34.02
N TYR A 103 39.13 -22.10 32.71
CA TYR A 103 38.80 -23.37 32.06
C TYR A 103 39.99 -23.87 31.24
N LYS A 104 40.57 -25.02 31.60
CA LYS A 104 41.71 -25.60 30.89
C LYS A 104 41.36 -26.80 30.01
N VAL A 105 41.97 -26.88 28.83
CA VAL A 105 41.85 -28.02 27.91
C VAL A 105 42.57 -29.23 28.51
N ALA A 106 41.85 -30.34 28.70
CA ALA A 106 42.35 -31.55 29.36
C ALA A 106 42.25 -32.83 28.50
N ASP A 107 41.57 -32.77 27.36
CA ASP A 107 41.35 -33.88 26.43
C ASP A 107 41.19 -33.28 25.03
N LEU A 108 42.00 -33.72 24.06
CA LEU A 108 42.03 -33.14 22.72
C LEU A 108 42.32 -34.21 21.67
N ILE A 109 41.47 -34.29 20.64
CA ILE A 109 41.71 -35.07 19.41
C ILE A 109 41.31 -34.22 18.22
N LEU A 110 42.15 -34.19 17.18
CA LEU A 110 42.01 -33.33 15.99
C LEU A 110 41.94 -34.13 14.67
N GLU A 111 42.14 -35.45 14.70
CA GLU A 111 42.14 -36.30 13.51
C GLU A 111 40.72 -36.68 13.06
N HIS A 112 40.36 -36.27 11.84
CA HIS A 112 39.05 -36.55 11.24
C HIS A 112 39.05 -37.83 10.42
N ASN A 113 37.98 -38.63 10.54
CA ASN A 113 37.73 -39.82 9.73
C ASN A 113 36.81 -39.57 8.51
N HIS A 114 36.67 -38.31 8.09
CA HIS A 114 35.83 -37.88 6.99
C HIS A 114 36.45 -36.66 6.31
N MET A 115 36.07 -36.40 5.05
CA MET A 115 36.51 -35.19 4.35
C MET A 115 36.02 -33.92 5.06
N LEU A 116 36.84 -32.88 5.00
CA LEU A 116 36.57 -31.54 5.54
C LEU A 116 35.98 -30.64 4.44
N GLN A 117 35.27 -29.60 4.87
CA GLN A 117 34.71 -28.60 3.95
C GLN A 117 35.79 -27.67 3.42
N LEU A 118 35.61 -27.21 2.19
CA LEU A 118 36.49 -26.22 1.58
C LEU A 118 36.35 -24.87 2.29
N PRO A 119 37.41 -24.06 2.45
CA PRO A 119 37.30 -22.72 3.04
C PRO A 119 36.25 -21.84 2.33
N GLN A 120 36.08 -22.01 1.02
CA GLN A 120 35.07 -21.32 0.21
C GLN A 120 33.63 -21.69 0.58
N THR A 121 33.37 -22.87 1.17
CA THR A 121 32.04 -23.31 1.62
C THR A 121 31.81 -23.11 3.12
N SER A 122 32.76 -22.51 3.85
CA SER A 122 32.64 -22.23 5.29
C SER A 122 31.36 -21.46 5.66
N HIS A 123 31.00 -20.45 4.86
CA HIS A 123 29.77 -19.65 4.99
C HIS A 123 28.45 -20.45 4.91
N LEU A 124 28.49 -21.73 4.50
CA LEU A 124 27.32 -22.63 4.46
C LEU A 124 27.19 -23.50 5.72
N MET A 125 28.26 -23.61 6.54
CA MET A 125 28.28 -24.41 7.77
C MET A 125 27.36 -23.81 8.83
N VAL A 126 26.73 -24.62 9.68
CA VAL A 126 25.73 -24.16 10.66
C VAL A 126 26.38 -23.36 11.78
N SER A 127 27.55 -23.78 12.27
CA SER A 127 28.30 -23.09 13.33
C SER A 127 28.96 -21.79 12.89
N GLN A 128 29.21 -21.62 11.59
CA GLN A 128 29.82 -20.40 11.03
C GLN A 128 28.77 -19.37 10.61
N ARG A 129 27.50 -19.77 10.45
CA ARG A 129 26.42 -18.87 10.06
C ARG A 129 25.86 -18.11 11.26
N LYS A 130 26.09 -16.80 11.28
CA LYS A 130 25.57 -15.85 12.27
C LYS A 130 25.19 -14.54 11.56
N ILE A 131 23.97 -14.08 11.80
CA ILE A 131 23.54 -12.71 11.50
C ILE A 131 24.10 -11.82 12.64
N SER A 132 24.91 -10.82 12.29
CA SER A 132 25.37 -9.79 13.24
C SER A 132 24.23 -8.83 13.60
N GLU A 133 24.42 -8.00 14.62
CA GLU A 133 23.42 -7.00 15.02
C GLU A 133 23.19 -5.96 13.91
N LEU A 134 24.28 -5.47 13.28
CA LEU A 134 24.23 -4.59 12.11
C LEU A 134 23.50 -5.25 10.93
N GLN A 135 23.83 -6.51 10.60
CA GLN A 135 23.12 -7.26 9.56
C GLN A 135 21.64 -7.49 9.92
N GLY A 136 21.31 -7.64 11.20
CA GLY A 136 19.94 -7.67 11.68
C GLY A 136 19.21 -6.36 11.36
N PHE A 137 19.81 -5.23 11.70
CA PHE A 137 19.29 -3.89 11.39
C PHE A 137 19.13 -3.66 9.87
N GLU A 138 20.08 -4.10 9.05
CA GLU A 138 19.99 -4.05 7.58
C GLU A 138 18.80 -4.89 7.05
N ILE A 139 18.65 -6.12 7.54
CA ILE A 139 17.53 -7.03 7.18
C ILE A 139 16.19 -6.45 7.61
N GLU A 140 16.12 -5.82 8.78
CA GLU A 140 14.91 -5.19 9.31
C GLU A 140 14.55 -3.92 8.54
N THR A 141 15.53 -3.04 8.29
CA THR A 141 15.38 -1.86 7.42
C THR A 141 14.88 -2.25 6.02
N ALA A 142 15.29 -3.40 5.49
CA ALA A 142 14.80 -3.90 4.22
C ALA A 142 13.33 -4.40 4.25
N ASP A 143 12.89 -5.14 5.29
CA ASP A 143 11.47 -5.55 5.46
C ASP A 143 10.57 -4.33 5.75
N ASP A 144 11.08 -3.36 6.51
CA ASP A 144 10.42 -2.08 6.81
C ASP A 144 10.47 -1.08 5.64
N ALA A 145 11.39 -1.22 4.68
CA ALA A 145 11.32 -0.59 3.35
C ALA A 145 10.45 -1.37 2.35
N GLY A 146 10.06 -2.61 2.66
CA GLY A 146 9.21 -3.46 1.81
C GLY A 146 9.96 -4.28 0.76
N ILE A 147 11.29 -4.28 0.81
CA ILE A 147 12.15 -5.06 -0.08
C ILE A 147 11.94 -6.55 0.23
N GLY A 148 11.45 -7.30 -0.74
CA GLY A 148 11.16 -8.72 -0.57
C GLY A 148 12.40 -9.51 -0.13
N PRO A 149 12.33 -10.44 0.85
CA PRO A 149 13.49 -11.11 1.45
C PRO A 149 14.47 -11.85 0.51
N LYS A 150 14.10 -12.09 -0.76
CA LYS A 150 15.09 -12.51 -1.79
C LYS A 150 15.97 -11.33 -2.20
N ALA A 151 15.36 -10.23 -2.65
CA ALA A 151 16.05 -9.04 -3.10
C ALA A 151 16.88 -8.39 -1.98
N ALA A 152 16.38 -8.38 -0.73
CA ALA A 152 17.13 -7.87 0.42
C ALA A 152 18.42 -8.66 0.69
N HIS A 153 18.35 -10.00 0.63
CA HIS A 153 19.54 -10.85 0.72
C HIS A 153 20.46 -10.72 -0.51
N GLU A 154 19.90 -10.52 -1.70
CA GLU A 154 20.64 -10.34 -2.96
C GLU A 154 21.42 -9.02 -2.96
N LEU A 155 20.81 -7.93 -2.46
CA LEU A 155 21.46 -6.66 -2.15
C LEU A 155 22.59 -6.83 -1.12
N ALA A 156 22.33 -7.51 0.00
CA ALA A 156 23.35 -7.78 1.02
C ALA A 156 24.53 -8.58 0.45
N CYS A 157 24.29 -9.59 -0.40
CA CYS A 157 25.34 -10.32 -1.12
C CYS A 157 26.20 -9.38 -2.00
N VAL A 158 25.59 -8.43 -2.71
CA VAL A 158 26.31 -7.45 -3.55
C VAL A 158 27.15 -6.51 -2.68
N GLN A 159 26.59 -6.00 -1.57
CA GLN A 159 27.29 -5.10 -0.65
C GLN A 159 28.56 -5.72 -0.04
N VAL A 160 28.56 -7.03 0.25
CA VAL A 160 29.75 -7.75 0.77
C VAL A 160 30.65 -8.33 -0.32
N GLY A 161 30.38 -8.07 -1.61
CA GLY A 161 31.20 -8.55 -2.73
C GLY A 161 31.04 -10.04 -3.08
N GLY A 162 29.92 -10.67 -2.69
CA GLY A 162 29.57 -12.05 -3.04
C GLY A 162 28.94 -12.84 -1.89
N SER A 163 28.08 -13.81 -2.20
CA SER A 163 27.38 -14.60 -1.17
C SER A 163 28.30 -15.43 -0.27
N SER A 164 29.55 -15.69 -0.70
CA SER A 164 30.59 -16.33 0.10
C SER A 164 31.04 -15.51 1.29
N ASN A 165 30.88 -14.18 1.21
CA ASN A 165 31.35 -13.23 2.21
C ASN A 165 30.22 -12.86 3.19
N LEU A 166 29.00 -13.34 2.93
CA LEU A 166 27.84 -13.15 3.78
C LEU A 166 27.81 -14.25 4.84
N SER A 167 27.83 -13.88 6.12
CA SER A 167 27.84 -14.80 7.26
C SER A 167 26.49 -15.50 7.52
N TYR A 168 25.57 -15.49 6.55
CA TYR A 168 24.24 -16.09 6.65
C TYR A 168 23.67 -16.40 5.26
N THR A 169 22.64 -17.25 5.18
CA THR A 169 21.96 -17.58 3.91
C THR A 169 20.55 -16.99 3.84
N LEU A 170 19.95 -17.00 2.65
CA LEU A 170 18.57 -16.61 2.38
C LEU A 170 17.55 -17.37 3.24
N ARG A 171 17.89 -18.58 3.70
CA ARG A 171 17.08 -19.32 4.65
C ARG A 171 17.15 -18.73 6.05
N ASP A 172 18.33 -18.30 6.48
CA ASP A 172 18.55 -17.74 7.82
C ASP A 172 17.98 -16.33 7.91
N HIS A 173 18.13 -15.51 6.86
CA HIS A 173 17.44 -14.22 6.70
C HIS A 173 15.91 -14.39 6.85
N LYS A 174 15.31 -15.37 6.18
CA LYS A 174 13.86 -15.68 6.32
C LYS A 174 13.50 -16.23 7.70
N ASN A 175 14.37 -17.01 8.34
CA ASN A 175 14.17 -17.48 9.71
C ASN A 175 14.28 -16.33 10.73
N TYR A 176 15.17 -15.37 10.50
CA TYR A 176 15.39 -14.19 11.34
C TYR A 176 14.15 -13.29 11.33
N LEU A 177 13.66 -12.92 10.13
CA LEU A 177 12.41 -12.20 9.99
C LEU A 177 11.24 -12.97 10.63
N ARG A 178 11.17 -14.30 10.46
CA ARG A 178 10.14 -15.11 11.15
C ARG A 178 10.28 -15.06 12.68
N ALA A 179 11.48 -15.07 13.23
CA ALA A 179 11.73 -14.96 14.66
C ALA A 179 11.43 -13.55 15.20
N LYS A 180 11.80 -12.47 14.49
CA LYS A 180 11.36 -11.10 14.80
C LYS A 180 9.84 -11.03 14.87
N ARG A 181 9.13 -11.50 13.85
CA ARG A 181 7.65 -11.55 13.81
C ARG A 181 7.03 -12.28 14.99
N GLN A 182 7.65 -13.37 15.44
CA GLN A 182 7.19 -14.11 16.63
C GLN A 182 7.50 -13.41 17.96
N ARG A 183 8.48 -12.51 18.01
CA ARG A 183 8.73 -11.62 19.17
C ARG A 183 7.80 -10.39 19.15
N GLU A 184 7.57 -9.79 17.98
CA GLU A 184 6.64 -8.66 17.79
C GLU A 184 5.19 -9.04 18.17
N MET A 185 4.78 -10.29 17.92
CA MET A 185 3.47 -10.83 18.29
C MET A 185 3.42 -11.44 19.71
N ALA A 186 4.23 -10.95 20.66
CA ALA A 186 4.26 -11.45 22.04
C ALA A 186 2.89 -11.42 22.73
N TYR A 187 2.09 -10.38 22.47
CA TYR A 187 0.74 -10.17 23.01
C TYR A 187 -0.37 -10.69 22.06
N GLY A 188 -0.02 -11.51 21.07
CA GLY A 188 -0.92 -11.90 19.98
C GLY A 188 -1.26 -10.73 19.03
N GLN A 189 -2.09 -10.99 18.02
CA GLN A 189 -2.38 -9.98 16.99
C GLN A 189 -3.13 -8.75 17.53
N ALA A 190 -4.05 -8.92 18.47
CA ALA A 190 -4.80 -7.81 19.05
C ALA A 190 -3.93 -6.98 20.00
N GLY A 191 -3.24 -7.60 20.97
CA GLY A 191 -2.36 -6.89 21.90
C GLY A 191 -1.25 -6.10 21.22
N SER A 192 -0.59 -6.68 20.20
CA SER A 192 0.43 -5.96 19.43
C SER A 192 -0.16 -4.83 18.57
N MET A 193 -1.44 -4.90 18.18
CA MET A 193 -2.12 -3.81 17.45
C MET A 193 -2.49 -2.67 18.40
N LEU A 194 -2.97 -2.98 19.60
CA LEU A 194 -3.23 -1.98 20.65
C LEU A 194 -1.94 -1.23 21.02
N MET A 195 -0.83 -1.96 21.19
CA MET A 195 0.50 -1.37 21.43
C MET A 195 0.92 -0.45 20.27
N TYR A 196 0.76 -0.89 19.02
CA TYR A 196 1.07 -0.06 17.85
C TYR A 196 0.21 1.23 17.77
N PHE A 197 -1.06 1.19 18.16
CA PHE A 197 -1.88 2.41 18.25
C PHE A 197 -1.50 3.30 19.45
N GLN A 198 -1.05 2.72 20.57
CA GLN A 198 -0.48 3.46 21.70
C GLN A 198 0.82 4.17 21.31
N ASP A 199 1.72 3.48 20.61
CA ASP A 199 2.93 4.07 20.01
C ASP A 199 2.57 5.24 19.08
N LYS A 200 1.53 5.10 18.25
CA LYS A 200 1.08 6.17 17.32
C LYS A 200 0.52 7.40 18.03
N ILE A 201 -0.20 7.23 19.13
CA ILE A 201 -0.66 8.34 19.98
C ILE A 201 0.53 9.05 20.65
N ALA A 202 1.56 8.30 21.05
CA ALA A 202 2.80 8.86 21.58
C ALA A 202 3.64 9.57 20.50
N GLU A 203 3.59 9.15 19.24
CA GLU A 203 4.21 9.88 18.11
C GLU A 203 3.45 11.17 17.75
N ASN A 204 2.11 11.14 17.78
CA ASN A 204 1.25 12.29 17.51
C ASN A 204 -0.08 12.18 18.29
N PRO A 205 -0.34 13.04 19.29
CA PRO A 205 -1.57 13.01 20.10
C PRO A 205 -2.88 13.20 19.32
N SER A 206 -2.84 13.69 18.08
CA SER A 206 -4.01 13.81 17.21
C SER A 206 -4.34 12.52 16.43
N PHE A 207 -3.59 11.42 16.64
CA PHE A 207 -3.99 10.09 16.15
C PHE A 207 -5.20 9.57 16.95
N GLN A 208 -6.24 9.11 16.26
CA GLN A 208 -7.44 8.55 16.89
C GLN A 208 -7.74 7.16 16.31
N TYR A 209 -8.23 6.26 17.15
CA TYR A 209 -8.74 4.96 16.74
C TYR A 209 -9.99 4.58 17.52
N ALA A 210 -10.80 3.69 16.95
CA ALA A 210 -11.99 3.16 17.59
C ALA A 210 -12.12 1.66 17.32
N LEU A 211 -12.71 0.95 18.27
CA LEU A 211 -12.90 -0.50 18.24
C LEU A 211 -14.37 -0.83 18.51
N GLN A 212 -14.96 -1.68 17.69
CA GLN A 212 -16.22 -2.34 17.99
C GLN A 212 -15.92 -3.72 18.55
N MET A 213 -16.47 -4.05 19.72
CA MET A 213 -16.39 -5.38 20.32
C MET A 213 -17.71 -6.12 20.08
N ASP A 214 -17.63 -7.45 19.97
CA ASP A 214 -18.80 -8.32 19.90
C ASP A 214 -19.25 -8.80 21.29
N ILE A 215 -20.31 -9.62 21.32
CA ILE A 215 -20.87 -10.23 22.54
C ILE A 215 -19.93 -11.27 23.19
N GLU A 216 -18.83 -11.64 22.53
CA GLU A 216 -17.78 -12.52 23.05
C GLU A 216 -16.52 -11.73 23.50
N GLU A 217 -16.64 -10.41 23.63
CA GLU A 217 -15.56 -9.45 23.95
C GLU A 217 -14.37 -9.49 22.97
N GLN A 218 -14.61 -9.92 21.72
CA GLN A 218 -13.60 -9.92 20.66
C GLN A 218 -13.76 -8.68 19.77
N ILE A 219 -12.64 -8.17 19.28
CA ILE A 219 -12.62 -7.00 18.39
C ILE A 219 -13.21 -7.42 17.05
N ALA A 220 -14.41 -6.91 16.77
CA ALA A 220 -15.12 -7.08 15.51
C ALA A 220 -14.60 -6.10 14.47
N ASN A 221 -14.73 -4.79 14.70
CA ASN A 221 -14.35 -3.74 13.73
C ASN A 221 -13.31 -2.77 14.31
N ILE A 222 -12.46 -2.22 13.44
CA ILE A 222 -11.31 -1.36 13.81
C ILE A 222 -11.27 -0.17 12.85
N PHE A 223 -11.32 1.05 13.36
CA PHE A 223 -11.20 2.30 12.58
C PHE A 223 -10.03 3.14 13.10
N TRP A 224 -9.32 3.84 12.22
CA TRP A 224 -8.25 4.77 12.62
C TRP A 224 -8.06 5.95 11.66
N VAL A 225 -7.59 7.07 12.21
CA VAL A 225 -7.23 8.32 11.52
C VAL A 225 -5.98 8.93 12.15
N ASP A 226 -5.15 9.59 11.34
CA ASP A 226 -4.04 10.41 11.82
C ASP A 226 -4.31 11.92 11.68
N ALA A 227 -3.44 12.73 12.29
CA ALA A 227 -3.53 14.19 12.31
C ALA A 227 -3.73 14.82 10.91
N LYS A 228 -3.09 14.27 9.88
CA LYS A 228 -3.24 14.78 8.52
C LYS A 228 -4.52 14.27 7.85
N MET A 229 -4.98 13.05 8.14
CA MET A 229 -6.30 12.58 7.66
C MET A 229 -7.45 13.46 8.18
N LEU A 230 -7.39 13.83 9.47
CA LEU A 230 -8.32 14.78 10.10
C LEU A 230 -8.28 16.15 9.41
N THR A 231 -7.07 16.68 9.17
CA THR A 231 -6.85 17.98 8.52
C THR A 231 -7.28 17.98 7.05
N ASP A 232 -7.00 16.89 6.33
CA ASP A 232 -7.39 16.68 4.94
C ASP A 232 -8.93 16.64 4.81
N TYR A 233 -9.65 15.98 5.72
CA TYR A 233 -11.11 15.99 5.74
C TYR A 233 -11.70 17.36 6.13
N ALA A 234 -11.06 18.08 7.06
CA ALA A 234 -11.50 19.42 7.43
C ALA A 234 -11.52 20.38 6.23
N TYR A 235 -10.52 20.30 5.35
CA TYR A 235 -10.43 21.13 4.13
C TYR A 235 -11.14 20.54 2.89
N PHE A 236 -11.12 19.22 2.69
CA PHE A 236 -11.52 18.58 1.42
C PHE A 236 -12.55 17.44 1.56
N GLY A 237 -13.06 17.19 2.77
CA GLY A 237 -14.10 16.20 3.06
C GLY A 237 -15.51 16.57 2.56
N ASP A 238 -15.62 17.53 1.64
CA ASP A 238 -16.88 17.95 1.04
C ASP A 238 -17.48 16.89 0.09
N VAL A 239 -16.63 16.09 -0.58
CA VAL A 239 -17.04 14.96 -1.41
C VAL A 239 -16.15 13.75 -1.10
N VAL A 240 -16.78 12.60 -0.84
CA VAL A 240 -16.12 11.40 -0.32
C VAL A 240 -16.49 10.17 -1.13
N SER A 241 -15.52 9.30 -1.38
CA SER A 241 -15.71 7.93 -1.87
C SER A 241 -15.40 6.94 -0.75
N PHE A 242 -16.19 5.87 -0.64
CA PHE A 242 -15.93 4.75 0.25
C PHE A 242 -16.26 3.41 -0.42
N ASP A 243 -15.29 2.50 -0.44
CA ASP A 243 -15.36 1.12 -0.93
C ASP A 243 -14.67 0.19 0.08
N THR A 244 -15.13 -1.07 0.15
CA THR A 244 -14.58 -2.14 0.99
C THR A 244 -14.03 -3.29 0.15
N THR A 245 -12.71 -3.49 0.15
CA THR A 245 -12.10 -4.62 -0.55
C THR A 245 -11.93 -5.87 0.31
N PHE A 246 -12.22 -7.00 -0.33
CA PHE A 246 -12.28 -8.32 0.30
C PHE A 246 -10.91 -8.85 0.78
N GLY A 247 -10.85 -9.26 2.05
CA GLY A 247 -9.89 -10.27 2.53
C GLY A 247 -8.40 -9.90 2.47
N THR A 248 -8.04 -8.67 2.84
CA THR A 248 -6.67 -8.14 2.65
C THR A 248 -5.59 -8.69 3.61
N ASN A 249 -5.98 -9.41 4.67
CA ASN A 249 -5.08 -9.93 5.70
C ASN A 249 -5.39 -11.39 6.11
N LYS A 250 -4.55 -12.00 6.96
CA LYS A 250 -4.69 -13.39 7.45
C LYS A 250 -6.08 -13.73 7.98
N GLU A 251 -6.73 -12.80 8.69
CA GLU A 251 -8.04 -13.02 9.30
C GLU A 251 -9.20 -12.79 8.31
N SER A 252 -8.88 -12.48 7.04
CA SER A 252 -9.82 -12.24 5.92
C SER A 252 -10.88 -11.18 6.22
N ARG A 253 -10.45 -10.15 6.96
CA ARG A 253 -11.21 -8.92 7.19
C ARG A 253 -11.30 -8.10 5.91
N SER A 254 -12.42 -7.41 5.75
CA SER A 254 -12.63 -6.47 4.66
C SER A 254 -12.01 -5.13 5.01
N PHE A 255 -11.38 -4.47 4.05
CA PHE A 255 -10.66 -3.23 4.26
C PHE A 255 -11.32 -2.09 3.50
N GLY A 256 -11.74 -1.06 4.24
CA GLY A 256 -12.35 0.13 3.68
C GLY A 256 -11.51 1.38 3.87
N VAL A 257 -11.66 2.33 2.96
CA VAL A 257 -10.99 3.65 2.99
C VAL A 257 -11.94 4.76 2.58
N PHE A 258 -11.94 5.85 3.35
CA PHE A 258 -12.58 7.09 2.97
C PHE A 258 -11.57 7.93 2.19
N VAL A 259 -11.89 8.31 0.96
CA VAL A 259 -10.98 9.08 0.08
C VAL A 259 -11.69 10.22 -0.64
N GLY A 260 -10.93 11.17 -1.15
CA GLY A 260 -11.44 12.31 -1.94
C GLY A 260 -10.34 13.08 -2.65
N PHE A 261 -10.65 14.31 -3.09
CA PHE A 261 -9.76 15.15 -3.90
C PHE A 261 -9.27 16.42 -3.18
N ASN A 262 -7.95 16.60 -3.12
CA ASN A 262 -7.30 17.83 -2.65
C ASN A 262 -7.38 18.98 -3.69
N GLN A 263 -6.68 20.09 -3.42
CA GLN A 263 -6.60 21.25 -4.32
C GLN A 263 -5.89 20.97 -5.68
N PHE A 264 -5.23 19.82 -5.82
CA PHE A 264 -4.54 19.36 -7.03
C PHE A 264 -5.24 18.20 -7.75
N ARG A 265 -6.45 17.80 -7.33
CA ARG A 265 -7.15 16.58 -7.80
C ARG A 265 -6.38 15.27 -7.56
N GLU A 266 -5.50 15.25 -6.57
CA GLU A 266 -4.85 14.03 -6.11
C GLU A 266 -5.71 13.33 -5.06
N THR A 267 -5.58 12.00 -4.96
CA THR A 267 -6.27 11.19 -3.97
C THR A 267 -5.72 11.43 -2.56
N VAL A 268 -6.54 12.02 -1.69
CA VAL A 268 -6.31 12.09 -0.24
C VAL A 268 -7.13 11.04 0.50
N VAL A 269 -6.64 10.62 1.68
CA VAL A 269 -7.28 9.63 2.55
C VAL A 269 -7.76 10.33 3.83
N PHE A 270 -9.03 10.16 4.15
CA PHE A 270 -9.69 10.77 5.32
C PHE A 270 -9.81 9.83 6.51
N GLY A 271 -9.76 8.51 6.27
CA GLY A 271 -9.73 7.49 7.32
C GLY A 271 -9.77 6.08 6.75
N ALA A 272 -9.49 5.09 7.60
CA ALA A 272 -9.39 3.68 7.20
C ALA A 272 -10.01 2.72 8.23
N VAL A 273 -10.48 1.56 7.75
CA VAL A 273 -11.21 0.58 8.56
C VAL A 273 -10.86 -0.86 8.19
N LEU A 274 -10.80 -1.74 9.20
CA LEU A 274 -10.82 -3.20 9.04
C LEU A 274 -12.11 -3.76 9.66
N LEU A 275 -13.04 -4.16 8.78
CA LEU A 275 -14.32 -4.75 9.14
C LEU A 275 -14.23 -6.28 9.24
N TYR A 276 -14.93 -6.88 10.20
CA TYR A 276 -15.16 -8.32 10.26
C TYR A 276 -16.18 -8.77 9.21
N ASP A 277 -17.29 -8.04 9.08
CA ASP A 277 -18.35 -8.26 8.10
C ASP A 277 -18.89 -6.95 7.50
N GLU A 278 -19.58 -7.08 6.37
CA GLU A 278 -20.22 -5.99 5.62
C GLU A 278 -21.72 -5.92 6.00
N THR A 279 -22.03 -5.92 7.30
CA THR A 279 -23.41 -5.82 7.80
C THR A 279 -23.83 -4.37 8.07
N PHE A 280 -25.14 -4.14 8.14
CA PHE A 280 -25.70 -2.81 8.39
C PHE A 280 -25.21 -2.21 9.72
N GLU A 281 -25.12 -3.02 10.79
CA GLU A 281 -24.61 -2.55 12.09
C GLU A 281 -23.10 -2.23 12.05
N SER A 282 -22.31 -3.01 11.30
CA SER A 282 -20.88 -2.73 11.05
C SER A 282 -20.67 -1.42 10.27
N PHE A 283 -21.47 -1.17 9.24
CA PHE A 283 -21.42 0.09 8.47
C PHE A 283 -21.98 1.29 9.24
N LYS A 284 -23.04 1.11 10.02
CA LYS A 284 -23.59 2.17 10.87
C LYS A 284 -22.57 2.62 11.91
N TRP A 285 -22.01 1.68 12.69
CA TRP A 285 -20.94 1.98 13.64
C TRP A 285 -19.77 2.71 12.98
N LEU A 286 -19.37 2.27 11.77
CA LEU A 286 -18.29 2.90 11.02
C LEU A 286 -18.61 4.36 10.65
N PHE A 287 -19.78 4.64 10.07
CA PHE A 287 -20.13 6.00 9.66
C PHE A 287 -20.36 6.92 10.86
N GLU A 288 -20.96 6.43 11.95
CA GLU A 288 -21.08 7.17 13.21
C GLU A 288 -19.70 7.51 13.79
N THR A 289 -18.78 6.55 13.76
CA THR A 289 -17.39 6.71 14.23
C THR A 289 -16.62 7.71 13.37
N PHE A 290 -16.73 7.61 12.04
CA PHE A 290 -16.11 8.54 11.09
C PHE A 290 -16.62 9.97 11.29
N LEU A 291 -17.94 10.14 11.36
CA LEU A 291 -18.58 11.43 11.60
C LEU A 291 -18.13 12.06 12.93
N LYS A 292 -18.00 11.24 13.97
CA LYS A 292 -17.54 11.66 15.31
C LYS A 292 -16.04 12.00 15.35
N ALA A 293 -15.20 11.28 14.62
CA ALA A 293 -13.77 11.61 14.47
C ALA A 293 -13.55 12.95 13.74
N HIS A 294 -14.48 13.32 12.84
CA HIS A 294 -14.45 14.55 12.07
C HIS A 294 -15.39 15.65 12.60
N ASN A 295 -15.48 15.78 13.94
CA ASN A 295 -16.19 16.86 14.64
C ASN A 295 -17.68 17.03 14.25
N GLY A 296 -18.37 15.96 13.83
CA GLY A 296 -19.77 16.01 13.39
C GLY A 296 -20.00 16.62 12.00
N LYS A 297 -18.92 16.95 11.25
CA LYS A 297 -19.01 17.45 9.88
C LYS A 297 -19.36 16.29 8.94
N GLN A 298 -20.53 16.35 8.30
CA GLN A 298 -20.93 15.42 7.23
C GLN A 298 -20.31 15.85 5.89
N PRO A 299 -20.12 14.92 4.92
CA PRO A 299 -19.83 15.28 3.54
C PRO A 299 -21.09 15.84 2.86
N LYS A 300 -20.94 16.65 1.80
CA LYS A 300 -22.09 17.05 0.95
C LYS A 300 -22.54 15.91 0.03
N THR A 301 -21.59 15.07 -0.37
CA THR A 301 -21.83 13.95 -1.28
C THR A 301 -20.93 12.78 -0.90
N ILE A 302 -21.52 11.60 -0.81
CA ILE A 302 -20.81 10.34 -0.59
C ILE A 302 -21.13 9.35 -1.71
N TYR A 303 -20.10 8.75 -2.29
CA TYR A 303 -20.20 7.66 -3.25
C TYR A 303 -19.88 6.33 -2.59
N THR A 304 -20.72 5.32 -2.85
CA THR A 304 -20.48 3.94 -2.42
C THR A 304 -20.87 2.94 -3.52
N ASP A 305 -20.54 1.68 -3.28
CA ASP A 305 -21.08 0.55 -4.04
C ASP A 305 -22.59 0.37 -3.85
N GLN A 306 -23.19 -0.44 -4.74
CA GLN A 306 -24.60 -0.85 -4.71
C GLN A 306 -24.90 -1.89 -3.61
N ASP A 307 -24.26 -1.78 -2.44
CA ASP A 307 -24.57 -2.62 -1.29
C ASP A 307 -25.76 -2.06 -0.49
N PHE A 308 -26.66 -2.96 -0.08
CA PHE A 308 -27.87 -2.62 0.64
C PHE A 308 -27.61 -2.23 2.10
N ALA A 309 -26.66 -2.88 2.76
CA ALA A 309 -26.34 -2.60 4.15
C ALA A 309 -25.63 -1.25 4.30
N MET A 310 -24.65 -0.99 3.43
CA MET A 310 -23.92 0.28 3.32
C MET A 310 -24.87 1.42 2.94
N GLY A 311 -25.71 1.23 1.91
CA GLY A 311 -26.70 2.24 1.49
C GLY A 311 -27.78 2.54 2.54
N LYS A 312 -28.18 1.56 3.36
CA LYS A 312 -29.04 1.79 4.53
C LYS A 312 -28.31 2.59 5.61
N ALA A 313 -27.07 2.25 5.93
CA ALA A 313 -26.27 2.92 6.95
C ALA A 313 -25.95 4.38 6.56
N VAL A 314 -25.61 4.66 5.30
CA VAL A 314 -25.44 6.04 4.78
C VAL A 314 -26.71 6.86 5.05
N LYS A 315 -27.89 6.34 4.69
CA LYS A 315 -29.18 7.04 4.88
C LYS A 315 -29.54 7.29 6.36
N GLU A 316 -29.05 6.47 7.29
CA GLU A 316 -29.37 6.58 8.71
C GLU A 316 -28.40 7.52 9.46
N VAL A 317 -27.16 7.67 8.98
CA VAL A 317 -26.11 8.47 9.63
C VAL A 317 -25.85 9.82 8.93
N PHE A 318 -25.83 9.85 7.60
CA PHE A 318 -25.56 11.06 6.83
C PHE A 318 -26.87 11.67 6.31
N LEU A 319 -27.57 12.40 7.19
CA LEU A 319 -28.88 13.00 6.92
C LEU A 319 -28.84 14.17 5.94
N GLU A 320 -27.68 14.83 5.76
CA GLU A 320 -27.50 15.99 4.87
C GLU A 320 -26.74 15.66 3.58
N ALA A 321 -26.12 14.47 3.49
CA ALA A 321 -25.32 14.08 2.34
C ALA A 321 -26.20 13.50 1.22
N TRP A 322 -25.98 13.94 -0.03
CA TRP A 322 -26.49 13.19 -1.18
C TRP A 322 -25.67 11.89 -1.34
N HIS A 323 -26.37 10.77 -1.58
CA HIS A 323 -25.76 9.44 -1.70
C HIS A 323 -25.76 8.97 -3.15
N GLY A 324 -24.58 8.99 -3.76
CA GLY A 324 -24.32 8.45 -5.10
C GLY A 324 -23.93 6.98 -5.07
N LEU A 325 -24.25 6.27 -6.14
CA LEU A 325 -23.80 4.91 -6.39
C LEU A 325 -22.67 4.92 -7.43
N CYS A 326 -21.68 4.05 -7.25
CA CYS A 326 -20.54 3.94 -8.16
C CYS A 326 -20.99 3.54 -9.57
N THR A 327 -20.81 4.44 -10.56
CA THR A 327 -21.20 4.15 -11.94
C THR A 327 -20.40 3.01 -12.58
N PHE A 328 -19.13 2.83 -12.18
CA PHE A 328 -18.28 1.72 -12.64
C PHE A 328 -18.81 0.36 -12.17
N HIS A 329 -19.15 0.20 -10.89
CA HIS A 329 -19.72 -1.04 -10.38
C HIS A 329 -21.16 -1.28 -10.89
N ILE A 330 -21.93 -0.22 -11.16
CA ILE A 330 -23.21 -0.35 -11.88
C ILE A 330 -22.98 -0.87 -13.30
N MET A 331 -22.01 -0.32 -14.06
CA MET A 331 -21.70 -0.76 -15.42
C MET A 331 -21.18 -2.21 -15.44
N GLN A 332 -20.31 -2.61 -14.51
CA GLN A 332 -19.91 -4.02 -14.37
C GLN A 332 -21.12 -4.94 -14.10
N ASN A 333 -22.13 -4.48 -13.38
CA ASN A 333 -23.35 -5.25 -13.13
C ASN A 333 -24.29 -5.22 -14.34
N ALA A 334 -24.31 -4.14 -15.12
CA ALA A 334 -24.99 -4.08 -16.41
C ALA A 334 -24.44 -5.15 -17.36
N VAL A 335 -23.12 -5.24 -17.55
CA VAL A 335 -22.48 -6.29 -18.36
C VAL A 335 -22.91 -7.70 -17.91
N LYS A 336 -22.84 -7.99 -16.60
CA LYS A 336 -23.21 -9.32 -16.02
C LYS A 336 -24.70 -9.68 -16.16
N HIS A 337 -25.59 -8.71 -16.40
CA HIS A 337 -27.04 -8.93 -16.45
C HIS A 337 -27.65 -8.70 -17.83
N LEU A 338 -27.05 -7.86 -18.66
CA LEU A 338 -27.56 -7.50 -19.99
C LEU A 338 -26.92 -8.35 -21.10
N ALA A 339 -25.68 -8.83 -20.93
CA ALA A 339 -25.18 -9.93 -21.75
C ALA A 339 -25.92 -11.23 -21.43
N GLU A 340 -26.24 -12.02 -22.45
CA GLU A 340 -26.80 -13.36 -22.37
C GLU A 340 -25.68 -14.37 -22.01
N PRO A 341 -25.98 -15.46 -21.30
CA PRO A 341 -25.04 -16.55 -21.19
C PRO A 341 -24.99 -17.33 -22.52
N GLU A 342 -23.79 -17.58 -23.06
CA GLU A 342 -23.62 -18.67 -24.02
C GLU A 342 -24.18 -19.97 -23.40
N ASP A 343 -25.03 -20.70 -24.13
CA ASP A 343 -25.71 -21.89 -23.61
C ASP A 343 -24.70 -22.99 -23.17
N GLU A 344 -24.48 -23.14 -21.85
CA GLU A 344 -23.80 -24.30 -21.27
C GLU A 344 -24.70 -25.55 -21.37
N ASP A 345 -24.75 -26.14 -22.58
CA ASP A 345 -25.42 -27.40 -22.89
C ASP A 345 -25.08 -28.51 -21.85
N GLU A 346 -26.09 -29.22 -21.30
CA GLU A 346 -25.94 -30.18 -20.19
C GLU A 346 -25.20 -31.49 -20.63
N GLY A 347 -23.91 -31.36 -20.95
CA GLY A 347 -23.17 -32.23 -21.88
C GLY A 347 -22.17 -33.25 -21.32
N SER A 348 -22.29 -33.65 -20.04
CA SER A 348 -21.58 -34.80 -19.42
C SER A 348 -20.07 -34.69 -19.08
N LYS A 349 -19.58 -35.64 -18.26
CA LYS A 349 -18.23 -35.68 -17.66
C LYS A 349 -17.15 -36.28 -18.59
N LYS A 350 -16.07 -35.56 -18.89
CA LYS A 350 -14.75 -36.15 -19.21
C LYS A 350 -13.55 -35.23 -18.95
N LYS A 351 -12.34 -35.80 -18.97
CA LYS A 351 -11.05 -35.15 -18.67
C LYS A 351 -10.23 -35.02 -19.96
N GLY A 352 -9.58 -33.89 -20.23
CA GLY A 352 -8.69 -33.77 -21.41
C GLY A 352 -7.72 -32.58 -21.43
N SER A 353 -6.47 -32.84 -21.09
CA SER A 353 -5.23 -32.16 -21.53
C SER A 353 -5.29 -30.93 -22.47
N LYS A 354 -4.67 -29.82 -22.03
CA LYS A 354 -4.13 -28.74 -22.91
C LYS A 354 -3.20 -29.32 -23.98
N LYS A 355 -3.32 -28.87 -25.24
CA LYS A 355 -2.33 -29.06 -26.32
C LYS A 355 -2.33 -27.84 -27.25
N LYS A 356 -1.14 -27.33 -27.61
CA LYS A 356 -1.00 -26.24 -28.61
C LYS A 356 -1.31 -26.76 -30.03
N GLY A 357 -1.87 -25.91 -30.90
CA GLY A 357 -1.91 -26.15 -32.34
C GLY A 357 -2.62 -25.07 -33.17
N SER A 358 -1.92 -24.55 -34.19
CA SER A 358 -2.42 -23.93 -35.43
C SER A 358 -3.54 -22.86 -35.38
N LYS A 359 -3.15 -21.63 -35.70
CA LYS A 359 -3.99 -20.56 -36.28
C LYS A 359 -4.73 -21.09 -37.53
N LYS A 360 -6.02 -20.79 -37.65
CA LYS A 360 -6.85 -20.90 -38.86
C LYS A 360 -7.93 -19.82 -38.82
N ASP A 361 -8.39 -19.45 -40.00
CA ASP A 361 -9.16 -18.22 -40.25
C ASP A 361 -10.65 -18.42 -39.91
N PRO A 362 -11.34 -17.38 -39.39
CA PRO A 362 -12.78 -17.45 -39.14
C PRO A 362 -13.54 -17.49 -40.47
N LYS A 363 -14.55 -18.34 -40.53
CA LYS A 363 -15.63 -18.25 -41.53
C LYS A 363 -16.83 -17.57 -40.86
N HIS A 364 -17.58 -16.80 -41.66
CA HIS A 364 -18.89 -16.28 -41.25
C HIS A 364 -19.76 -17.39 -40.62
N VAL A 365 -20.24 -17.08 -39.42
CA VAL A 365 -21.51 -17.49 -38.81
C VAL A 365 -22.15 -16.19 -38.36
N ASP A 366 -23.47 -16.11 -38.37
CA ASP A 366 -24.21 -14.84 -38.42
C ASP A 366 -24.13 -14.04 -37.10
N ASP A 367 -23.89 -12.73 -37.20
CA ASP A 367 -23.38 -11.88 -36.11
C ASP A 367 -24.44 -10.92 -35.51
N GLU A 368 -25.72 -11.13 -35.84
CA GLU A 368 -26.82 -10.24 -35.43
C GLU A 368 -27.00 -10.16 -33.90
N GLY A 369 -26.63 -11.21 -33.16
CA GLY A 369 -26.71 -11.23 -31.70
C GLY A 369 -25.69 -10.35 -30.98
N SER A 370 -24.48 -10.18 -31.54
CA SER A 370 -23.42 -9.41 -30.85
C SER A 370 -23.60 -7.89 -31.00
N GLU A 371 -24.13 -7.44 -32.14
CA GLU A 371 -24.45 -6.03 -32.38
C GLU A 371 -25.60 -5.54 -31.47
N GLU A 372 -26.63 -6.36 -31.21
CA GLU A 372 -27.73 -5.99 -30.31
C GLU A 372 -27.28 -5.90 -28.83
N GLU A 373 -26.44 -6.81 -28.33
CA GLU A 373 -25.88 -6.70 -26.97
C GLU A 373 -25.02 -5.45 -26.78
N LEU A 374 -24.15 -5.16 -27.76
CA LEU A 374 -23.33 -3.94 -27.77
C LEU A 374 -24.21 -2.69 -27.84
N SER A 375 -25.32 -2.70 -28.59
CA SER A 375 -26.31 -1.61 -28.59
C SER A 375 -26.95 -1.42 -27.21
N ILE A 376 -27.34 -2.49 -26.50
CA ILE A 376 -28.00 -2.37 -25.19
C ILE A 376 -27.04 -1.80 -24.13
N LEU A 377 -25.76 -2.20 -24.14
CA LEU A 377 -24.76 -1.63 -23.23
C LEU A 377 -24.42 -0.17 -23.56
N SER A 378 -24.41 0.19 -24.84
CA SER A 378 -24.26 1.59 -25.28
C SER A 378 -25.44 2.46 -24.86
N ASP A 379 -26.68 2.01 -25.13
CA ASP A 379 -27.93 2.66 -24.68
C ASP A 379 -27.93 2.89 -23.15
N PHE A 380 -27.48 1.88 -22.39
CA PHE A 380 -27.38 2.00 -20.93
C PHE A 380 -26.32 3.03 -20.51
N SER A 381 -25.16 3.06 -21.19
CA SER A 381 -24.10 4.06 -20.95
C SER A 381 -24.60 5.49 -21.20
N ALA A 382 -25.32 5.72 -22.32
CA ALA A 382 -25.95 7.01 -22.60
C ALA A 382 -26.97 7.41 -21.52
N CYS A 383 -27.74 6.44 -20.99
CA CYS A 383 -28.61 6.67 -19.83
C CYS A 383 -27.86 7.06 -18.54
N MET A 384 -26.59 6.66 -18.36
CA MET A 384 -25.79 7.09 -17.21
C MET A 384 -25.22 8.50 -17.39
N TYR A 385 -24.73 8.81 -18.60
CA TYR A 385 -23.78 9.92 -18.82
C TYR A 385 -24.25 11.05 -19.73
N GLU A 386 -25.17 10.80 -20.68
CA GLU A 386 -25.47 11.74 -21.78
C GLU A 386 -26.81 12.47 -21.59
N TYR A 387 -27.84 11.81 -21.07
CA TYR A 387 -29.15 12.41 -20.92
C TYR A 387 -29.21 13.32 -19.71
N GLU A 388 -29.15 14.64 -19.96
CA GLU A 388 -29.35 15.67 -18.94
C GLU A 388 -30.82 15.90 -18.57
N ASP A 389 -31.78 15.63 -19.48
CA ASP A 389 -33.20 15.87 -19.26
C ASP A 389 -33.92 14.60 -18.75
N GLU A 390 -34.81 14.75 -17.77
CA GLU A 390 -35.51 13.60 -17.18
C GLU A 390 -36.46 12.90 -18.16
N ALA A 391 -37.10 13.62 -19.07
CA ALA A 391 -38.04 13.05 -20.03
C ALA A 391 -37.31 12.37 -21.20
N THR A 392 -36.16 12.90 -21.64
CA THR A 392 -35.32 12.19 -22.62
C THR A 392 -34.69 10.94 -22.01
N PHE A 393 -34.22 11.01 -20.76
CA PHE A 393 -33.78 9.84 -19.99
C PHE A 393 -34.89 8.78 -19.89
N GLU A 394 -36.10 9.16 -19.44
CA GLU A 394 -37.19 8.19 -19.24
C GLU A 394 -37.59 7.52 -20.57
N HIS A 395 -37.66 8.28 -21.66
CA HIS A 395 -37.95 7.74 -22.99
C HIS A 395 -36.87 6.76 -23.47
N ALA A 396 -35.59 7.13 -23.36
CA ALA A 396 -34.48 6.29 -23.79
C ALA A 396 -34.32 5.03 -22.91
N PHE A 397 -34.42 5.18 -21.59
CA PHE A 397 -34.39 4.04 -20.66
C PHE A 397 -35.56 3.10 -20.89
N GLN A 398 -36.76 3.62 -21.19
CA GLN A 398 -37.92 2.80 -21.52
C GLN A 398 -37.77 2.10 -22.89
N LEU A 399 -37.13 2.73 -23.89
CA LEU A 399 -36.80 2.08 -25.16
C LEU A 399 -35.82 0.92 -24.93
N MET A 400 -34.72 1.15 -24.21
CA MET A 400 -33.74 0.12 -23.85
C MET A 400 -34.38 -1.05 -23.07
N ARG A 401 -35.33 -0.79 -22.17
CA ARG A 401 -36.12 -1.83 -21.46
C ARG A 401 -36.93 -2.74 -22.40
N THR A 402 -37.26 -2.30 -23.62
CA THR A 402 -37.94 -3.15 -24.61
C THR A 402 -36.98 -4.09 -25.35
N LYS A 403 -35.70 -3.73 -25.46
CA LYS A 403 -34.65 -4.58 -26.06
C LYS A 403 -34.18 -5.68 -25.08
N ALA A 404 -34.03 -5.34 -23.79
CA ALA A 404 -33.36 -6.21 -22.83
C ALA A 404 -34.21 -7.39 -22.30
N SER A 405 -33.69 -8.61 -22.41
CA SER A 405 -34.31 -9.86 -21.93
C SER A 405 -34.49 -9.89 -20.40
N LYS A 406 -33.44 -9.52 -19.63
CA LYS A 406 -33.42 -9.64 -18.15
C LYS A 406 -33.92 -8.38 -17.43
N GLN A 407 -35.18 -8.00 -17.69
CA GLN A 407 -35.81 -6.79 -17.14
C GLN A 407 -35.79 -6.67 -15.59
N THR A 408 -35.63 -7.76 -14.84
CA THR A 408 -35.64 -7.76 -13.37
C THR A 408 -34.51 -6.93 -12.73
N TRP A 409 -33.32 -6.91 -13.34
CA TRP A 409 -32.22 -6.06 -12.89
C TRP A 409 -32.45 -4.59 -13.27
N LEU A 410 -32.88 -4.30 -14.50
CA LEU A 410 -33.24 -2.95 -14.95
C LEU A 410 -34.33 -2.32 -14.07
N ASN A 411 -35.37 -3.08 -13.73
CA ASN A 411 -36.44 -2.70 -12.79
C ASN A 411 -35.95 -2.45 -11.35
N SER A 412 -34.71 -2.82 -11.02
CA SER A 412 -34.11 -2.67 -9.70
C SER A 412 -33.11 -1.50 -9.66
N ILE A 413 -32.29 -1.31 -10.69
CA ILE A 413 -31.38 -0.15 -10.80
C ILE A 413 -32.12 1.16 -11.10
N TYR A 414 -33.25 1.12 -11.83
CA TYR A 414 -34.12 2.27 -12.09
C TYR A 414 -34.77 2.87 -10.82
N LYS A 415 -34.99 2.05 -9.79
CA LYS A 415 -35.55 2.49 -8.49
C LYS A 415 -34.59 3.35 -7.66
N VAL A 416 -33.34 3.48 -8.12
CA VAL A 416 -32.28 4.29 -7.52
C VAL A 416 -31.58 5.17 -8.57
N ARG A 417 -32.26 5.49 -9.69
CA ARG A 417 -31.73 6.31 -10.80
C ARG A 417 -31.26 7.70 -10.36
N GLU A 418 -31.87 8.24 -9.33
CA GLU A 418 -31.53 9.50 -8.67
C GLU A 418 -30.14 9.50 -7.99
N LYS A 419 -29.41 8.37 -8.05
CA LYS A 419 -28.07 8.18 -7.48
C LYS A 419 -26.96 7.94 -8.51
N TRP A 420 -27.29 7.84 -9.80
CA TRP A 420 -26.30 7.47 -10.84
C TRP A 420 -26.48 8.11 -12.22
N ALA A 421 -27.71 8.48 -12.62
CA ALA A 421 -27.97 9.07 -13.93
C ALA A 421 -27.77 10.60 -13.92
N GLU A 422 -27.12 11.14 -14.97
CA GLU A 422 -26.70 12.55 -15.05
C GLU A 422 -27.85 13.55 -14.87
N CYS A 423 -29.02 13.29 -15.45
CA CYS A 423 -30.21 14.13 -15.34
C CYS A 423 -30.60 14.46 -13.90
N TYR A 424 -30.51 13.49 -12.99
CA TYR A 424 -30.83 13.66 -11.57
C TYR A 424 -29.68 14.26 -10.74
N MET A 425 -28.51 14.48 -11.34
CA MET A 425 -27.28 14.91 -10.66
C MET A 425 -26.91 16.38 -10.93
N GLN A 426 -27.72 17.13 -11.67
CA GLN A 426 -27.39 18.51 -12.11
C GLN A 426 -27.09 19.50 -10.97
N ASP A 427 -27.76 19.39 -9.83
CA ASP A 427 -27.56 20.26 -8.64
C ASP A 427 -26.72 19.61 -7.53
N VAL A 428 -26.17 18.41 -7.79
CA VAL A 428 -25.34 17.67 -6.83
C VAL A 428 -23.88 18.12 -6.93
N PHE A 429 -23.27 18.50 -5.80
CA PHE A 429 -21.86 18.91 -5.76
C PHE A 429 -20.94 17.68 -5.75
N THR A 430 -20.56 17.19 -6.94
CA THR A 430 -19.81 15.94 -7.15
C THR A 430 -18.30 16.12 -7.32
N LEU A 431 -17.81 17.33 -7.61
CA LEU A 431 -16.47 17.61 -8.14
C LEU A 431 -16.12 16.84 -9.44
N GLY A 432 -17.09 16.21 -10.10
CA GLY A 432 -16.84 15.29 -11.23
C GLY A 432 -16.45 13.86 -10.82
N MET A 433 -16.49 13.52 -9.53
CA MET A 433 -16.42 12.12 -9.10
C MET A 433 -17.78 11.44 -9.39
N ARG A 434 -17.76 10.21 -9.92
CA ARG A 434 -18.98 9.42 -10.20
C ARG A 434 -18.87 7.96 -9.74
N SER A 435 -17.72 7.58 -9.18
CA SER A 435 -17.28 6.19 -9.01
C SER A 435 -16.42 6.04 -7.76
N THR A 436 -16.28 4.80 -7.29
CA THR A 436 -15.34 4.41 -6.22
C THR A 436 -13.90 4.23 -6.70
N GLN A 437 -13.59 4.62 -7.94
CA GLN A 437 -12.30 4.41 -8.61
C GLN A 437 -11.10 4.98 -7.83
N LEU A 438 -11.28 6.03 -7.00
CA LEU A 438 -10.22 6.53 -6.12
C LEU A 438 -9.82 5.51 -5.05
N SER A 439 -10.82 4.92 -4.39
CA SER A 439 -10.64 3.88 -3.38
C SER A 439 -10.18 2.57 -4.02
N GLU A 440 -10.72 2.20 -5.17
CA GLU A 440 -10.27 1.03 -5.94
C GLU A 440 -8.82 1.17 -6.41
N SER A 441 -8.41 2.36 -6.89
CA SER A 441 -7.05 2.67 -7.32
C SER A 441 -6.06 2.60 -6.15
N LEU A 442 -6.39 3.21 -5.00
CA LEU A 442 -5.63 3.05 -3.76
C LEU A 442 -5.54 1.58 -3.35
N ASN A 443 -6.68 0.86 -3.38
CA ASN A 443 -6.75 -0.55 -3.09
C ASN A 443 -5.95 -1.39 -4.10
N SER A 444 -5.77 -0.95 -5.35
CA SER A 444 -4.90 -1.60 -6.35
C SER A 444 -3.42 -1.37 -6.04
N GLU A 445 -3.04 -0.15 -5.64
CA GLU A 445 -1.67 0.21 -5.25
C GLU A 445 -1.27 -0.61 -4.00
N LEU A 446 -2.18 -0.72 -3.01
CA LEU A 446 -2.06 -1.60 -1.85
C LEU A 446 -2.01 -3.11 -2.23
N LYS A 447 -2.89 -3.59 -3.13
CA LYS A 447 -2.90 -4.99 -3.63
C LYS A 447 -1.57 -5.40 -4.29
N ARG A 448 -0.83 -4.48 -4.93
CA ARG A 448 0.50 -4.77 -5.53
C ARG A 448 1.55 -5.19 -4.48
N HIS A 449 1.40 -4.75 -3.24
CA HIS A 449 2.32 -5.04 -2.15
C HIS A 449 1.79 -6.08 -1.16
N PHE A 450 0.46 -6.16 -0.98
CA PHE A 450 -0.17 -7.13 -0.09
C PHE A 450 0.06 -8.58 -0.53
N LYS A 451 0.15 -9.45 0.48
CA LYS A 451 0.04 -10.89 0.36
C LYS A 451 -0.92 -11.37 1.44
N SER A 452 -1.73 -12.37 1.13
CA SER A 452 -2.71 -12.96 2.06
C SER A 452 -2.06 -13.68 3.26
N ASP A 453 -0.73 -13.69 3.37
CA ASP A 453 0.04 -14.09 4.56
C ASP A 453 0.56 -12.93 5.41
N PHE A 454 -0.03 -11.72 5.30
CA PHE A 454 0.28 -10.58 6.17
C PHE A 454 -0.51 -10.58 7.49
N ASP A 455 0.21 -10.35 8.59
CA ASP A 455 -0.33 -10.00 9.91
C ASP A 455 -0.81 -8.54 9.94
N ILE A 456 -1.67 -8.21 10.91
CA ILE A 456 -2.27 -6.87 11.04
C ILE A 456 -1.23 -5.75 11.23
N ILE A 457 -0.09 -6.03 11.87
CA ILE A 457 0.99 -5.05 12.02
C ILE A 457 1.67 -4.76 10.67
N ARG A 458 1.91 -5.77 9.83
CA ARG A 458 2.37 -5.56 8.45
C ARG A 458 1.36 -4.84 7.59
N PHE A 459 0.08 -5.12 7.78
CA PHE A 459 -0.99 -4.43 7.08
C PHE A 459 -0.92 -2.91 7.38
N LEU A 460 -0.93 -2.53 8.65
CA LEU A 460 -0.86 -1.13 9.09
C LEU A 460 0.45 -0.45 8.64
N LYS A 461 1.62 -1.05 8.93
CA LYS A 461 2.94 -0.58 8.47
C LYS A 461 3.07 -0.43 6.95
N HIS A 462 2.28 -1.15 6.16
CA HIS A 462 2.30 -1.01 4.70
C HIS A 462 1.32 0.07 4.23
N PHE A 463 0.12 0.12 4.79
CA PHE A 463 -0.85 1.19 4.55
C PHE A 463 -0.23 2.58 4.82
N GLU A 464 0.52 2.75 5.92
CA GLU A 464 1.27 3.98 6.21
C GLU A 464 2.24 4.38 5.09
N ARG A 465 2.86 3.44 4.38
CA ARG A 465 3.80 3.73 3.28
C ARG A 465 3.07 4.26 2.05
N VAL A 466 1.97 3.61 1.64
CA VAL A 466 1.17 4.09 0.49
C VAL A 466 0.57 5.47 0.80
N VAL A 467 0.10 5.69 2.03
CA VAL A 467 -0.34 7.02 2.49
C VAL A 467 0.81 8.04 2.46
N ALA A 468 2.01 7.68 2.92
CA ALA A 468 3.19 8.56 2.85
C ALA A 468 3.60 8.88 1.41
N ASP A 469 3.53 7.92 0.47
CA ASP A 469 3.84 8.13 -0.94
C ASP A 469 2.82 9.05 -1.63
N LYS A 470 1.52 8.96 -1.28
CA LYS A 470 0.51 9.96 -1.73
C LYS A 470 0.81 11.35 -1.17
N ARG A 471 1.12 11.45 0.13
CA ARG A 471 1.48 12.72 0.80
C ARG A 471 2.74 13.35 0.25
N LYS A 472 3.72 12.55 -0.18
CA LYS A 472 4.90 13.03 -0.87
C LYS A 472 4.54 13.62 -2.24
N LYS A 473 3.72 12.94 -3.04
CA LYS A 473 3.22 13.45 -4.33
C LYS A 473 2.52 14.81 -4.15
N GLU A 474 1.67 14.94 -3.13
CA GLU A 474 1.04 16.23 -2.76
C GLU A 474 2.06 17.31 -2.39
N LEU A 475 3.10 17.00 -1.60
CA LEU A 475 4.14 17.98 -1.23
C LEU A 475 5.01 18.39 -2.43
N ASP A 476 5.32 17.46 -3.33
CA ASP A 476 6.04 17.74 -4.58
C ASP A 476 5.16 18.62 -5.51
N ALA A 477 3.85 18.35 -5.62
CA ALA A 477 2.89 19.16 -6.37
C ALA A 477 2.71 20.58 -5.78
N GLU A 478 2.59 20.69 -4.45
CA GLU A 478 2.50 21.95 -3.71
C GLU A 478 3.76 22.81 -3.94
N PHE A 479 4.95 22.22 -3.83
CA PHE A 479 6.22 22.88 -4.14
C PHE A 479 6.29 23.35 -5.60
N GLU A 480 5.98 22.47 -6.56
CA GLU A 480 6.00 22.82 -7.98
C GLU A 480 4.98 23.91 -8.33
N SER A 481 3.81 23.92 -7.68
CA SER A 481 2.80 24.97 -7.87
C SER A 481 3.31 26.35 -7.45
N ARG A 482 4.12 26.43 -6.38
CA ARG A 482 4.73 27.67 -5.88
C ARG A 482 5.94 28.08 -6.72
N ARG A 483 6.67 27.12 -7.30
CA ARG A 483 7.84 27.35 -8.16
C ARG A 483 7.48 27.75 -9.59
N LYS A 484 6.38 27.23 -10.15
CA LYS A 484 5.96 27.44 -11.55
C LYS A 484 4.69 28.29 -11.62
N GLN A 485 4.75 29.38 -12.39
CA GLN A 485 3.53 30.05 -12.86
C GLN A 485 2.90 29.23 -14.00
N PRO A 486 1.56 29.07 -14.04
CA PRO A 486 0.91 28.29 -15.09
C PRO A 486 0.95 29.03 -16.43
N ARG A 487 0.90 28.29 -17.54
CA ARG A 487 0.92 28.86 -18.89
C ARG A 487 -0.42 29.53 -19.21
N ILE A 488 -0.44 30.86 -19.13
CA ILE A 488 -1.55 31.67 -19.62
C ILE A 488 -1.50 31.71 -21.15
N LYS A 489 -2.50 31.14 -21.83
CA LYS A 489 -2.63 31.11 -23.29
C LYS A 489 -3.08 32.47 -23.84
N VAL A 490 -4.12 33.07 -23.24
CA VAL A 490 -4.66 34.39 -23.61
C VAL A 490 -4.52 35.35 -22.43
N LYS A 491 -3.89 36.52 -22.62
CA LYS A 491 -3.65 37.49 -21.53
C LYS A 491 -4.88 38.38 -21.26
N THR A 492 -5.83 37.87 -20.47
CA THR A 492 -7.01 38.62 -20.00
C THR A 492 -6.94 38.89 -18.49
N PRO A 493 -7.62 39.92 -17.95
CA PRO A 493 -7.53 40.24 -16.52
C PRO A 493 -8.06 39.10 -15.64
N VAL A 494 -9.15 38.44 -16.05
CA VAL A 494 -9.73 37.26 -15.39
C VAL A 494 -8.74 36.08 -15.35
N LEU A 495 -8.01 35.78 -16.43
CA LEU A 495 -6.98 34.73 -16.42
C LEU A 495 -5.72 35.13 -15.63
N LEU A 496 -5.36 36.42 -15.60
CA LEU A 496 -4.29 36.97 -14.77
C LEU A 496 -4.63 37.00 -13.27
N GLN A 497 -5.91 36.94 -12.92
CA GLN A 497 -6.41 36.75 -11.56
C GLN A 497 -6.45 35.26 -11.21
N ALA A 498 -7.12 34.43 -12.03
CA ALA A 498 -7.29 33.01 -11.79
C ALA A 498 -5.95 32.25 -11.68
N SER A 499 -4.95 32.60 -12.50
CA SER A 499 -3.61 31.98 -12.47
C SER A 499 -2.82 32.19 -11.18
N LYS A 500 -3.18 33.23 -10.41
CA LYS A 500 -2.60 33.55 -9.09
C LYS A 500 -3.39 32.92 -7.94
N LEU A 501 -4.71 32.77 -8.10
CA LEU A 501 -5.59 32.21 -7.07
C LEU A 501 -5.55 30.67 -7.08
N TYR A 502 -5.76 30.06 -8.25
CA TYR A 502 -5.92 28.63 -8.40
C TYR A 502 -4.60 27.87 -8.48
N THR A 503 -4.68 26.59 -8.13
CA THR A 503 -3.62 25.61 -8.42
C THR A 503 -3.47 25.40 -9.93
N PRO A 504 -2.33 24.87 -10.43
CA PRO A 504 -2.09 24.76 -11.87
C PRO A 504 -3.17 24.00 -12.63
N ILE A 505 -3.62 22.85 -12.11
CA ILE A 505 -4.63 22.00 -12.75
C ILE A 505 -6.02 22.64 -12.78
N ILE A 506 -6.43 23.36 -11.71
CA ILE A 506 -7.73 24.05 -11.68
C ILE A 506 -7.69 25.33 -12.52
N PHE A 507 -6.55 26.02 -12.58
CA PHE A 507 -6.36 27.10 -13.55
C PHE A 507 -6.44 26.59 -14.99
N GLU A 508 -5.86 25.42 -15.30
CA GLU A 508 -5.91 24.85 -16.65
C GLU A 508 -7.34 24.50 -17.07
N ALA A 509 -8.14 23.87 -16.19
CA ALA A 509 -9.55 23.61 -16.44
C ALA A 509 -10.38 24.91 -16.59
N PHE A 510 -10.15 25.91 -15.73
CA PHE A 510 -10.79 27.23 -15.84
C PHE A 510 -10.40 27.97 -17.13
N GLN A 511 -9.14 27.82 -17.58
CA GLN A 511 -8.67 28.39 -18.84
C GLN A 511 -9.32 27.71 -20.04
N GLY A 512 -9.51 26.38 -20.02
CA GLY A 512 -10.27 25.67 -21.05
C GLY A 512 -11.71 26.18 -21.19
N GLU A 513 -12.41 26.38 -20.07
CA GLU A 513 -13.77 26.95 -20.09
C GLU A 513 -13.81 28.43 -20.50
N TYR A 514 -12.77 29.19 -20.16
CA TYR A 514 -12.64 30.56 -20.67
C TYR A 514 -12.43 30.57 -22.19
N GLU A 515 -11.61 29.66 -22.74
CA GLU A 515 -11.41 29.54 -24.19
C GLU A 515 -12.69 29.10 -24.91
N ARG A 516 -13.43 28.12 -24.35
CA ARG A 516 -14.76 27.72 -24.83
C ARG A 516 -15.79 28.87 -24.77
N SER A 517 -15.67 29.79 -23.82
CA SER A 517 -16.51 31.01 -23.79
C SER A 517 -16.26 31.99 -24.95
N LEU A 518 -15.07 31.99 -25.55
CA LEU A 518 -14.73 32.90 -26.65
C LEU A 518 -15.48 32.55 -27.93
N VAL A 519 -15.67 31.26 -28.21
CA VAL A 519 -16.45 30.72 -29.35
C VAL A 519 -17.95 30.55 -29.06
N ALA A 520 -18.44 31.06 -27.91
CA ALA A 520 -19.85 30.97 -27.55
C ALA A 520 -20.71 32.00 -28.30
N CYS A 521 -21.76 31.54 -28.98
CA CYS A 521 -22.83 32.37 -29.53
C CYS A 521 -23.90 32.66 -28.45
N THR A 522 -24.58 33.80 -28.56
CA THR A 522 -25.53 34.28 -27.54
C THR A 522 -26.75 34.95 -28.14
N THR A 523 -27.94 34.50 -27.74
CA THR A 523 -29.23 35.12 -28.06
C THR A 523 -29.81 35.75 -26.80
N ILE A 524 -30.25 37.01 -26.88
CA ILE A 524 -30.89 37.71 -25.75
C ILE A 524 -32.37 37.33 -25.73
N LEU A 525 -32.89 36.95 -24.55
CA LEU A 525 -34.32 36.68 -24.35
C LEU A 525 -35.07 37.96 -23.94
N GLU A 526 -36.40 37.96 -24.08
CA GLU A 526 -37.24 39.11 -23.72
C GLU A 526 -37.29 39.38 -22.20
N GLY A 527 -36.79 38.45 -21.37
CA GLY A 527 -36.59 38.64 -19.94
C GLY A 527 -35.30 39.41 -19.64
N ASN A 528 -35.39 40.43 -18.77
CA ASN A 528 -34.24 41.24 -18.35
C ASN A 528 -33.08 40.36 -17.86
N ASN A 529 -31.92 40.51 -18.52
CA ASN A 529 -30.67 39.78 -18.26
C ASN A 529 -30.74 38.24 -18.46
N GLU A 530 -31.69 37.73 -19.25
CA GLU A 530 -31.72 36.33 -19.65
C GLU A 530 -31.12 36.12 -21.05
N TYR A 531 -30.28 35.09 -21.18
CA TYR A 531 -29.56 34.75 -22.41
C TYR A 531 -29.70 33.25 -22.70
N LEU A 532 -29.82 32.88 -23.97
CA LEU A 532 -29.44 31.55 -24.45
C LEU A 532 -27.99 31.61 -24.92
N VAL A 533 -27.19 30.61 -24.54
CA VAL A 533 -25.77 30.54 -24.88
C VAL A 533 -25.46 29.15 -25.42
N ALA A 534 -24.83 29.10 -26.59
CA ALA A 534 -24.37 27.88 -27.26
C ALA A 534 -22.87 27.97 -27.51
N ILE A 535 -22.11 26.92 -27.20
CA ILE A 535 -20.67 26.86 -27.46
C ILE A 535 -20.44 26.19 -28.81
N GLY A 536 -19.72 26.86 -29.72
CA GLY A 536 -19.33 26.25 -31.00
C GLY A 536 -18.36 25.09 -30.78
N SER A 537 -18.62 23.96 -31.44
CA SER A 537 -17.69 22.84 -31.49
C SER A 537 -16.46 23.20 -32.33
N LEU A 538 -15.36 22.50 -32.08
CA LEU A 538 -14.06 22.66 -32.75
C LEU A 538 -13.84 21.59 -33.84
N ASP A 539 -14.92 21.17 -34.50
CA ASP A 539 -14.88 20.43 -35.77
C ASP A 539 -14.40 21.34 -36.91
N GLU A 540 -13.70 20.78 -37.90
CA GLU A 540 -13.01 21.55 -38.97
C GLU A 540 -13.94 22.42 -39.82
N ASN A 541 -15.25 22.16 -39.78
CA ASN A 541 -16.29 22.90 -40.53
C ASN A 541 -16.97 23.99 -39.69
N PHE A 542 -16.77 24.05 -38.36
CA PHE A 542 -17.47 24.96 -37.42
C PHE A 542 -19.01 24.91 -37.52
N THR A 543 -19.55 23.75 -37.93
CA THR A 543 -20.99 23.60 -38.24
C THR A 543 -21.82 23.09 -37.06
N CYS A 544 -21.18 22.51 -36.04
CA CYS A 544 -21.86 21.98 -34.87
C CYS A 544 -21.80 22.97 -33.69
N PHE A 545 -22.93 23.16 -33.01
CA PHE A 545 -22.99 23.85 -31.73
C PHE A 545 -23.40 22.85 -30.64
N GLU A 546 -22.81 22.99 -29.45
CA GLU A 546 -23.32 22.36 -28.25
C GLU A 546 -24.75 22.87 -27.96
N LYS A 547 -25.52 22.04 -27.25
CA LYS A 547 -26.87 22.35 -26.75
C LYS A 547 -26.94 23.77 -26.16
N GLU A 548 -28.01 24.51 -26.48
CA GLU A 548 -28.21 25.84 -25.90
C GLU A 548 -28.55 25.74 -24.40
N TYR A 549 -27.88 26.53 -23.57
CA TYR A 549 -28.18 26.65 -22.14
C TYR A 549 -28.71 28.04 -21.80
N LYS A 550 -29.70 28.09 -20.91
CA LYS A 550 -30.21 29.35 -20.36
C LYS A 550 -29.26 29.87 -19.29
N VAL A 551 -28.87 31.13 -19.42
CA VAL A 551 -27.99 31.84 -18.48
C VAL A 551 -28.68 33.11 -18.01
N THR A 552 -28.76 33.30 -16.70
CA THR A 552 -29.33 34.50 -16.08
C THR A 552 -28.22 35.32 -15.44
N GLY A 553 -28.16 36.61 -15.80
CA GLY A 553 -27.17 37.56 -15.29
C GLY A 553 -27.76 38.56 -14.28
N ASP A 554 -26.91 39.04 -13.37
CA ASP A 554 -27.19 40.22 -12.55
C ASP A 554 -25.94 41.11 -12.52
N PRO A 555 -25.92 42.23 -13.28
CA PRO A 555 -24.80 43.16 -13.30
C PRO A 555 -24.51 43.83 -11.95
N LEU A 556 -25.53 43.99 -11.09
CA LEU A 556 -25.40 44.67 -9.79
C LEU A 556 -24.77 43.74 -8.74
N LYS A 557 -25.16 42.46 -8.73
CA LYS A 557 -24.56 41.41 -7.88
C LYS A 557 -23.30 40.78 -8.47
N GLN A 558 -23.00 41.08 -9.74
CA GLN A 558 -21.96 40.42 -10.55
C GLN A 558 -22.11 38.89 -10.59
N THR A 559 -23.35 38.40 -10.66
CA THR A 559 -23.64 36.96 -10.74
C THR A 559 -24.06 36.54 -12.15
N SER A 560 -23.65 35.34 -12.54
CA SER A 560 -24.08 34.62 -13.73
C SER A 560 -24.39 33.17 -13.34
N THR A 561 -25.60 32.71 -13.64
CA THR A 561 -26.09 31.36 -13.30
C THR A 561 -26.56 30.67 -14.58
N CYS A 562 -26.06 29.46 -14.85
CA CYS A 562 -26.32 28.72 -16.08
C CYS A 562 -27.00 27.37 -15.81
N SER A 563 -27.99 27.01 -16.64
CA SER A 563 -28.76 25.76 -16.53
C SER A 563 -27.99 24.46 -16.78
N CYS A 564 -26.71 24.51 -17.17
CA CYS A 564 -25.84 23.32 -17.22
C CYS A 564 -25.40 22.80 -15.83
N GLY A 565 -25.68 23.55 -14.74
CA GLY A 565 -25.34 23.17 -13.37
C GLY A 565 -23.84 23.09 -13.04
N GLN A 566 -22.93 23.35 -13.98
CA GLN A 566 -21.50 23.05 -13.84
C GLN A 566 -20.81 23.73 -12.64
N PHE A 567 -21.22 24.94 -12.25
CA PHE A 567 -20.72 25.55 -11.02
C PHE A 567 -21.26 24.83 -9.76
N ASN A 568 -22.54 24.44 -9.76
CA ASN A 568 -23.18 23.67 -8.68
C ASN A 568 -22.58 22.26 -8.55
N ARG A 569 -22.08 21.67 -9.64
CA ARG A 569 -21.45 20.33 -9.67
C ARG A 569 -19.96 20.33 -9.36
N PHE A 570 -19.18 21.22 -10.00
CA PHE A 570 -17.71 21.18 -9.98
C PHE A 570 -17.06 22.35 -9.22
N GLY A 571 -17.82 23.41 -8.91
CA GLY A 571 -17.28 24.61 -8.24
C GLY A 571 -16.38 25.48 -9.14
N ILE A 572 -16.52 25.37 -10.45
CA ILE A 572 -15.80 26.16 -11.47
C ILE A 572 -16.85 26.67 -12.47
N LEU A 573 -16.76 27.92 -12.90
CA LEU A 573 -17.70 28.49 -13.88
C LEU A 573 -17.54 27.83 -15.26
N CYS A 574 -18.67 27.64 -15.93
CA CYS A 574 -18.72 27.17 -17.31
C CYS A 574 -18.49 28.28 -18.33
N GLY A 575 -18.11 27.90 -19.55
CA GLY A 575 -17.98 28.81 -20.69
C GLY A 575 -19.24 29.65 -20.95
N HIS A 576 -20.42 29.06 -20.78
CA HIS A 576 -21.72 29.74 -20.88
C HIS A 576 -21.86 30.91 -19.89
N ALA A 577 -21.53 30.68 -18.62
CA ALA A 577 -21.62 31.69 -17.57
C ALA A 577 -20.52 32.75 -17.69
N LEU A 578 -19.30 32.34 -18.08
CA LEU A 578 -18.18 33.24 -18.37
C LEU A 578 -18.50 34.19 -19.54
N LYS A 579 -19.18 33.70 -20.59
CA LYS A 579 -19.62 34.54 -21.71
C LYS A 579 -20.59 35.64 -21.25
N VAL A 580 -21.54 35.33 -20.38
CA VAL A 580 -22.48 36.34 -19.85
C VAL A 580 -21.82 37.32 -18.88
N LEU A 581 -20.83 36.88 -18.08
CA LEU A 581 -19.99 37.83 -17.31
C LEU A 581 -19.23 38.79 -18.25
N ASP A 582 -18.69 38.29 -19.36
CA ASP A 582 -17.96 39.12 -20.34
C ASP A 582 -18.88 40.14 -21.03
N LEU A 583 -20.11 39.74 -21.40
CA LEU A 583 -21.18 40.61 -21.93
C LEU A 583 -21.63 41.67 -20.92
N MET A 584 -21.73 41.32 -19.63
CA MET A 584 -21.97 42.28 -18.54
C MET A 584 -20.73 43.15 -18.21
N ASN A 585 -19.67 43.07 -19.02
CA ASN A 585 -18.40 43.81 -18.87
C ASN A 585 -17.63 43.50 -17.56
N ILE A 586 -17.90 42.37 -16.92
CA ILE A 586 -17.26 41.92 -15.68
C ILE A 586 -15.96 41.18 -16.05
N LYS A 587 -14.86 41.93 -16.18
CA LYS A 587 -13.57 41.40 -16.66
C LYS A 587 -12.67 40.77 -15.58
N SER A 588 -13.16 40.67 -14.33
CA SER A 588 -12.51 40.03 -13.18
C SER A 588 -13.42 38.96 -12.60
N LEU A 589 -12.88 37.82 -12.15
CA LEU A 589 -13.66 36.74 -11.55
C LEU A 589 -14.27 37.21 -10.20
N PRO A 590 -15.60 37.25 -10.03
CA PRO A 590 -16.23 37.65 -8.77
C PRO A 590 -15.95 36.64 -7.65
N ALA A 591 -15.79 37.13 -6.41
CA ALA A 591 -15.28 36.34 -5.29
C ALA A 591 -16.16 35.12 -4.94
N GLN A 592 -17.48 35.22 -5.14
CA GLN A 592 -18.44 34.13 -4.92
C GLN A 592 -18.20 32.90 -5.82
N TYR A 593 -17.46 33.06 -6.93
CA TYR A 593 -17.08 31.97 -7.83
C TYR A 593 -15.68 31.41 -7.56
N VAL A 594 -14.98 31.89 -6.53
CA VAL A 594 -13.65 31.42 -6.12
C VAL A 594 -13.79 30.52 -4.89
N LEU A 595 -14.03 29.22 -5.09
CA LEU A 595 -14.08 28.28 -3.97
C LEU A 595 -12.69 28.10 -3.35
N LYS A 596 -12.58 28.32 -2.03
CA LYS A 596 -11.31 28.16 -1.28
C LYS A 596 -10.63 26.81 -1.52
N ARG A 597 -11.38 25.71 -1.69
CA ARG A 597 -10.83 24.36 -1.94
C ARG A 597 -9.94 24.27 -3.18
N TRP A 598 -10.11 25.18 -4.14
CA TRP A 598 -9.39 25.20 -5.41
C TRP A 598 -8.21 26.18 -5.43
N THR A 599 -7.99 26.96 -4.37
CA THR A 599 -6.90 27.95 -4.33
C THR A 599 -5.59 27.37 -3.81
N ARG A 600 -4.49 28.08 -4.08
CA ARG A 600 -3.15 27.84 -3.50
C ARG A 600 -3.09 28.06 -1.98
N GLU A 601 -4.20 28.49 -1.38
CA GLU A 601 -4.38 28.78 0.04
C GLU A 601 -5.53 27.94 0.65
N ALA A 602 -5.93 26.85 -0.03
CA ALA A 602 -6.97 25.93 0.44
C ALA A 602 -6.70 25.43 1.87
N ARG A 603 -5.44 25.08 2.15
CA ARG A 603 -4.93 24.60 3.45
C ARG A 603 -4.58 25.73 4.45
N CYS A 604 -4.76 27.01 4.10
CA CYS A 604 -4.43 28.12 5.00
C CYS A 604 -5.52 28.27 6.08
N GLY A 605 -5.17 27.92 7.31
CA GLY A 605 -6.05 27.97 8.47
C GLY A 605 -5.46 27.17 9.63
N ILE A 606 -6.22 27.07 10.72
CA ILE A 606 -5.96 26.13 11.82
C ILE A 606 -7.14 25.17 11.85
N VAL A 607 -6.86 23.88 11.88
CA VAL A 607 -7.87 22.83 12.12
C VAL A 607 -7.81 22.46 13.59
N GLN A 608 -8.97 22.28 14.22
CA GLN A 608 -9.09 21.90 15.62
C GLN A 608 -9.78 20.54 15.75
N ASP A 609 -9.43 19.78 16.79
CA ASP A 609 -10.11 18.53 17.14
C ASP A 609 -11.41 18.77 17.93
N ASN A 610 -12.08 17.68 18.31
CA ASN A 610 -13.29 17.69 19.15
C ASN A 610 -13.13 18.41 20.51
N GLU A 611 -11.90 18.63 20.99
CA GLU A 611 -11.59 19.31 22.26
C GLU A 611 -11.14 20.76 22.03
N GLY A 612 -11.16 21.25 20.79
CA GLY A 612 -10.72 22.60 20.41
C GLY A 612 -9.20 22.75 20.33
N ARG A 613 -8.42 21.66 20.41
CA ARG A 613 -6.96 21.71 20.30
C ARG A 613 -6.54 21.77 18.83
N ASN A 614 -5.51 22.56 18.53
CA ASN A 614 -4.98 22.70 17.19
C ASN A 614 -4.31 21.39 16.74
N ILE A 615 -4.75 20.82 15.61
CA ILE A 615 -4.19 19.59 15.05
C ILE A 615 -2.86 19.91 14.37
N ILE A 616 -1.80 19.20 14.76
CA ILE A 616 -0.44 19.37 14.21
C ILE A 616 -0.11 18.14 13.35
N GLU A 617 -0.05 18.31 12.02
CA GLU A 617 0.22 17.19 11.08
C GLU A 617 1.56 16.49 11.37
N ASN A 618 2.59 17.24 11.78
CA ASN A 618 3.92 16.71 12.09
C ASN A 618 4.57 17.48 13.25
N THR A 619 4.38 16.97 14.47
CA THR A 619 4.95 17.47 15.73
C THR A 619 6.46 17.71 15.63
N LYS A 620 7.22 16.68 15.23
CA LYS A 620 8.69 16.71 15.11
C LYS A 620 9.21 17.77 14.12
N LEU A 621 8.43 18.11 13.08
CA LEU A 621 8.74 19.20 12.15
C LEU A 621 8.46 20.57 12.77
N ASP A 622 7.34 20.75 13.46
CA ASP A 622 7.02 21.99 14.17
C ASP A 622 8.06 22.27 15.29
N ASP A 623 8.41 21.25 16.08
CA ASP A 623 9.50 21.32 17.07
C ASP A 623 10.81 21.81 16.46
N MET A 624 11.21 21.24 15.31
CA MET A 624 12.42 21.62 14.61
C MET A 624 12.36 23.04 14.03
N LEU A 625 11.20 23.49 13.53
CA LEU A 625 10.99 24.85 13.05
C LEU A 625 11.02 25.88 14.20
N ARG A 626 10.34 25.58 15.32
CA ARG A 626 10.35 26.40 16.54
C ARG A 626 11.77 26.49 17.11
N TYR A 627 12.46 25.37 17.26
CA TYR A 627 13.87 25.33 17.68
C TYR A 627 14.75 26.18 16.75
N LYS A 628 14.65 25.99 15.43
CA LYS A 628 15.44 26.73 14.43
C LYS A 628 15.22 28.24 14.51
N ASP A 629 13.98 28.71 14.69
CA ASP A 629 13.73 30.15 14.82
C ASP A 629 14.19 30.71 16.17
N MET A 630 14.01 29.98 17.27
CA MET A 630 14.56 30.35 18.58
C MET A 630 16.09 30.44 18.53
N THR A 631 16.79 29.41 18.02
CA THR A 631 18.25 29.42 17.84
C THR A 631 18.70 30.60 17.00
N ARG A 632 18.00 30.91 15.90
CA ARG A 632 18.28 32.08 15.06
C ARG A 632 18.16 33.40 15.83
N ARG A 633 17.15 33.55 16.69
CA ARG A 633 16.96 34.75 17.54
C ARG A 633 18.04 34.85 18.60
N PHE A 634 18.31 33.78 19.35
CA PHE A 634 19.33 33.75 20.40
C PHE A 634 20.74 33.99 19.86
N LEU A 635 21.11 33.40 18.72
CA LEU A 635 22.42 33.62 18.10
C LEU A 635 22.62 35.10 17.69
N ASN A 636 21.59 35.74 17.12
CA ASN A 636 21.65 37.16 16.78
C ASN A 636 21.70 38.07 18.03
N LEU A 637 20.99 37.70 19.11
CA LEU A 637 21.04 38.44 20.37
C LEU A 637 22.43 38.32 21.02
N ALA A 638 22.99 37.11 21.11
CA ALA A 638 24.32 36.85 21.66
C ALA A 638 25.42 37.59 20.87
N LEU A 639 25.37 37.55 19.53
CA LEU A 639 26.31 38.26 18.66
C LEU A 639 26.30 39.78 18.89
N ARG A 640 25.11 40.38 19.08
CA ARG A 640 24.97 41.82 19.37
C ARG A 640 25.35 42.18 20.82
N ALA A 641 25.16 41.26 21.76
CA ALA A 641 25.54 41.46 23.17
C ALA A 641 27.04 41.35 23.40
N ALA A 642 27.74 40.45 22.68
CA ALA A 642 29.17 40.18 22.83
C ALA A 642 30.07 41.43 22.64
N SER A 643 29.64 42.40 21.83
CA SER A 643 30.36 43.66 21.61
C SER A 643 30.33 44.62 22.82
N ASN A 644 29.58 44.33 23.89
CA ASN A 644 29.50 45.16 25.08
C ASN A 644 29.38 44.29 26.36
N PRO A 645 30.35 44.37 27.31
CA PRO A 645 30.32 43.57 28.54
C PRO A 645 29.04 43.73 29.39
N GLY A 646 28.45 44.93 29.43
CA GLY A 646 27.19 45.19 30.14
C GLY A 646 25.99 44.50 29.48
N CYS A 647 25.92 44.51 28.14
CA CYS A 647 24.91 43.78 27.39
C CYS A 647 25.07 42.26 27.54
N THR A 648 26.32 41.77 27.58
CA THR A 648 26.63 40.36 27.83
C THR A 648 26.16 39.92 29.22
N LEU A 649 26.44 40.72 30.26
CA LEU A 649 25.97 40.46 31.62
C LEU A 649 24.44 40.46 31.73
N LEU A 650 23.76 41.42 31.07
CA LEU A 650 22.31 41.50 31.02
C LEU A 650 21.69 40.23 30.38
N VAL A 651 22.22 39.80 29.22
CA VAL A 651 21.72 38.60 28.52
C VAL A 651 21.97 37.34 29.34
N ASN A 652 23.16 37.17 29.92
CA ASN A 652 23.48 35.99 30.74
C ASN A 652 22.61 35.90 32.00
N ASN A 653 22.39 37.01 32.71
CA ASN A 653 21.52 37.04 33.88
C ASN A 653 20.06 36.72 33.50
N THR A 654 19.58 37.24 32.36
CA THR A 654 18.22 36.97 31.87
C THR A 654 18.06 35.50 31.44
N LEU A 655 19.05 34.92 30.76
CA LEU A 655 19.07 33.49 30.40
C LEU A 655 19.06 32.60 31.65
N GLY A 656 19.77 32.97 32.72
CA GLY A 656 19.77 32.25 33.99
C GLY A 656 18.41 32.24 34.72
N VAL A 657 17.56 33.25 34.49
CA VAL A 657 16.16 33.27 34.98
C VAL A 657 15.27 32.45 34.05
N LEU A 658 15.31 32.70 32.74
CA LEU A 658 14.52 31.98 31.74
C LEU A 658 14.75 30.47 31.77
N SER A 659 16.00 30.02 31.97
CA SER A 659 16.33 28.61 32.07
C SER A 659 15.65 27.92 33.26
N LYS A 660 15.43 28.62 34.38
CA LYS A 660 14.69 28.06 35.51
C LYS A 660 13.20 27.96 35.20
N GLN A 661 12.63 29.03 34.65
CA GLN A 661 11.22 29.07 34.26
C GLN A 661 10.87 27.99 33.23
N VAL A 662 11.76 27.72 32.26
CA VAL A 662 11.56 26.64 31.28
C VAL A 662 11.60 25.26 31.94
N GLU A 663 12.54 24.99 32.85
CA GLU A 663 12.56 23.73 33.61
C GLU A 663 11.34 23.60 34.55
N GLU A 664 10.92 24.70 35.19
CA GLU A 664 9.74 24.75 36.06
C GLU A 664 8.44 24.44 35.26
N GLU A 665 8.27 24.99 34.06
CA GLU A 665 7.15 24.66 33.15
C GLU A 665 7.22 23.22 32.62
N ILE A 666 8.39 22.72 32.24
CA ILE A 666 8.58 21.32 31.80
C ILE A 666 8.17 20.33 32.89
N ASN A 667 8.61 20.55 34.13
CA ASN A 667 8.29 19.69 35.26
C ASN A 667 6.86 19.92 35.81
N GLY A 668 6.29 21.13 35.66
CA GLY A 668 4.87 21.39 35.94
C GLY A 668 3.92 20.69 34.96
N CYS A 669 4.38 20.43 33.73
CA CYS A 669 3.59 19.74 32.70
C CYS A 669 3.40 18.24 33.00
N THR A 670 4.30 17.59 33.75
CA THR A 670 4.17 16.16 34.07
C THR A 670 3.06 15.82 35.07
N ASP A 671 2.68 16.74 35.97
CA ASP A 671 1.65 16.49 36.99
C ASP A 671 0.20 16.76 36.51
N ASN A 672 0.03 17.39 35.34
CA ASN A 672 -1.29 17.69 34.76
C ASN A 672 -1.69 16.78 33.58
N VAL A 673 -1.00 15.65 33.37
CA VAL A 673 -1.45 14.60 32.45
C VAL A 673 -2.56 13.79 33.10
N GLN A 674 -3.77 14.36 33.18
CA GLN A 674 -4.97 13.55 33.39
C GLN A 674 -5.12 12.56 32.21
N PRO A 675 -5.48 11.28 32.47
CA PRO A 675 -5.74 10.33 31.39
C PRO A 675 -6.82 10.84 30.44
N VAL A 676 -6.51 10.83 29.13
CA VAL A 676 -7.40 11.34 28.07
C VAL A 676 -8.75 10.63 28.12
N THR A 677 -9.77 11.31 28.65
CA THR A 677 -11.12 10.75 28.86
C THR A 677 -12.13 11.39 27.92
N VAL A 678 -11.87 11.27 26.61
CA VAL A 678 -12.93 11.43 25.59
C VAL A 678 -13.62 10.08 25.43
N PRO A 679 -14.97 9.99 25.51
CA PRO A 679 -15.71 8.77 25.21
C PRO A 679 -15.74 8.45 23.69
N ILE A 680 -14.56 8.12 23.17
CA ILE A 680 -14.26 7.43 21.90
C ILE A 680 -13.12 6.45 22.20
N ASN A 681 -12.05 6.98 22.80
CA ASN A 681 -10.91 6.21 23.29
C ASN A 681 -11.32 5.46 24.56
N VAL A 682 -11.86 4.25 24.41
CA VAL A 682 -11.83 3.25 25.49
C VAL A 682 -10.36 2.84 25.67
N ALA A 683 -9.63 3.63 26.46
CA ALA A 683 -8.26 3.34 26.86
C ALA A 683 -8.24 1.95 27.51
N PRO A 684 -7.61 0.93 26.90
CA PRO A 684 -7.71 -0.42 27.43
C PRO A 684 -7.00 -0.52 28.79
N PRO A 685 -7.60 -1.19 29.79
CA PRO A 685 -6.84 -1.64 30.96
C PRO A 685 -5.61 -2.44 30.50
N SER A 686 -4.53 -2.43 31.28
CA SER A 686 -3.31 -3.22 31.02
C SER A 686 -3.62 -4.68 30.65
N ASP A 687 -4.64 -5.22 31.31
CA ASP A 687 -5.09 -6.60 31.18
C ASP A 687 -5.61 -6.90 29.76
N LEU A 688 -6.30 -5.93 29.11
CA LEU A 688 -6.86 -6.11 27.77
C LEU A 688 -5.76 -6.31 26.72
N VAL A 689 -4.58 -5.70 26.86
CA VAL A 689 -3.45 -5.94 25.94
C VAL A 689 -3.02 -7.41 25.97
N SER A 690 -3.23 -8.11 27.09
CA SER A 690 -2.93 -9.54 27.24
C SER A 690 -4.09 -10.49 26.90
N THR A 691 -5.35 -10.04 27.05
CA THR A 691 -6.55 -10.87 26.86
C THR A 691 -7.24 -10.69 25.51
N ALA A 692 -7.08 -9.53 24.86
CA ALA A 692 -7.80 -9.17 23.64
C ALA A 692 -7.62 -10.18 22.49
N ARG A 693 -8.69 -10.36 21.73
CA ARG A 693 -8.73 -11.25 20.57
C ARG A 693 -9.40 -10.55 19.39
N LEU A 694 -8.87 -10.75 18.19
CA LEU A 694 -9.58 -10.38 16.97
C LEU A 694 -10.63 -11.47 16.69
N LYS A 695 -11.88 -11.09 16.43
CA LYS A 695 -12.91 -12.04 15.96
C LYS A 695 -12.42 -12.70 14.67
N LYS A 696 -12.48 -14.04 14.60
CA LYS A 696 -11.93 -14.85 13.50
C LYS A 696 -13.01 -15.25 12.50
N LYS A 697 -12.72 -15.04 11.21
CA LYS A 697 -13.62 -15.41 10.10
C LYS A 697 -13.30 -16.85 9.66
N GLU A 698 -14.28 -17.76 9.71
CA GLU A 698 -14.08 -19.16 9.29
C GLU A 698 -14.03 -19.30 7.76
N VAL A 699 -12.85 -19.03 7.18
CA VAL A 699 -12.65 -19.19 5.73
C VAL A 699 -12.55 -20.67 5.37
N GLN A 700 -13.56 -21.19 4.68
CA GLN A 700 -13.50 -22.51 4.03
C GLN A 700 -12.46 -22.53 2.91
N THR A 701 -11.19 -22.75 3.29
CA THR A 701 -10.10 -22.92 2.33
C THR A 701 -10.30 -24.20 1.52
N LYS A 702 -10.91 -24.07 0.33
CA LYS A 702 -10.99 -25.11 -0.72
C LYS A 702 -9.58 -25.49 -1.20
N THR A 703 -8.87 -26.25 -0.38
CA THR A 703 -7.48 -26.66 -0.60
C THR A 703 -7.40 -27.61 -1.79
N TRP A 704 -7.14 -27.05 -2.98
CA TRP A 704 -6.76 -27.80 -4.17
C TRP A 704 -5.53 -28.65 -3.87
N LYS A 705 -5.77 -29.93 -3.57
CA LYS A 705 -4.74 -30.94 -3.31
C LYS A 705 -3.89 -31.09 -4.58
N ARG A 706 -2.75 -30.38 -4.62
CA ARG A 706 -1.75 -30.35 -5.70
C ARG A 706 -1.74 -31.65 -6.49
N GLN A 707 -2.17 -31.58 -7.76
CA GLN A 707 -2.21 -32.76 -8.61
C GLN A 707 -0.82 -33.38 -8.71
N LYS A 708 -0.75 -34.69 -8.46
CA LYS A 708 0.49 -35.46 -8.55
C LYS A 708 0.94 -35.53 -10.01
N THR A 709 2.16 -35.08 -10.27
CA THR A 709 2.80 -35.14 -11.59
C THR A 709 3.00 -36.59 -12.04
N TRP A 710 3.22 -36.79 -13.34
CA TRP A 710 3.27 -38.12 -13.96
C TRP A 710 4.33 -39.06 -13.34
N LEU A 711 5.46 -38.51 -12.90
CA LEU A 711 6.53 -39.22 -12.18
C LEU A 711 6.06 -39.91 -10.89
N ASP A 712 5.14 -39.28 -10.14
CA ASP A 712 4.58 -39.80 -8.89
C ASP A 712 3.69 -41.05 -9.12
N LYS A 713 3.22 -41.28 -10.35
CA LYS A 713 2.37 -42.43 -10.72
C LYS A 713 3.19 -43.66 -11.15
N LYS A 714 4.37 -43.48 -11.76
CA LYS A 714 5.19 -44.62 -12.24
C LYS A 714 5.69 -45.54 -11.11
N ARG A 715 5.93 -45.02 -9.90
CA ARG A 715 6.41 -45.81 -8.74
C ARG A 715 5.40 -46.76 -8.10
N LYS A 716 4.17 -46.90 -8.63
CA LYS A 716 3.12 -47.79 -8.08
C LYS A 716 2.81 -49.06 -8.88
N PHE A 717 3.37 -49.25 -10.08
CA PHE A 717 3.03 -50.41 -10.92
C PHE A 717 3.94 -51.64 -10.76
N THR A 718 5.13 -51.50 -10.17
CA THR A 718 6.10 -52.60 -10.02
C THR A 718 5.95 -53.36 -8.68
N LYS A 719 4.75 -53.88 -8.37
CA LYS A 719 4.56 -54.90 -7.30
C LYS A 719 3.20 -55.63 -7.33
N LYS A 720 3.07 -56.68 -8.17
CA LYS A 720 2.13 -57.81 -7.98
C LYS A 720 2.53 -59.00 -8.86
N GLY A 721 2.78 -60.16 -8.26
CA GLY A 721 3.23 -61.42 -8.92
C GLY A 721 4.70 -61.42 -9.38
N SER A 722 5.42 -62.55 -9.49
CA SER A 722 5.20 -63.92 -8.96
C SER A 722 6.54 -64.68 -8.85
N LYS A 723 6.61 -65.80 -8.10
CA LYS A 723 7.83 -66.63 -7.94
C LYS A 723 8.11 -67.55 -9.16
N LYS A 724 9.37 -67.68 -9.61
CA LYS A 724 10.13 -68.96 -9.80
C LYS A 724 11.57 -68.78 -10.33
N LYS A 725 12.31 -69.91 -10.46
CA LYS A 725 13.76 -70.06 -10.76
C LYS A 725 14.13 -69.79 -12.24
N GLY A 726 15.42 -69.54 -12.52
CA GLY A 726 16.06 -69.57 -13.85
C GLY A 726 17.59 -69.35 -13.78
N GLN A 727 18.36 -69.76 -14.79
CA GLN A 727 19.83 -69.65 -14.88
C GLN A 727 20.28 -68.86 -16.14
N GLY A 728 21.52 -68.32 -16.09
CA GLY A 728 22.31 -67.86 -17.24
C GLY A 728 22.01 -66.45 -17.77
N SER A 729 22.82 -65.87 -18.67
CA SER A 729 24.27 -66.05 -18.98
C SER A 729 24.64 -65.20 -20.21
N MET A 730 25.69 -64.36 -20.12
CA MET A 730 26.34 -63.65 -21.25
C MET A 730 25.42 -62.62 -21.98
N GLU A 731 25.89 -61.60 -22.74
CA GLU A 731 27.25 -61.12 -23.04
C GLU A 731 27.28 -59.59 -23.35
N GLN A 732 28.51 -59.06 -23.55
CA GLN A 732 29.00 -58.03 -24.52
C GLN A 732 27.96 -57.27 -25.43
N GLU A 733 28.15 -56.03 -25.92
CA GLU A 733 29.22 -54.99 -25.90
C GLU A 733 28.74 -53.66 -26.57
N ASN A 734 29.42 -52.51 -26.78
CA ASN A 734 30.66 -51.84 -26.28
C ASN A 734 30.62 -50.31 -26.66
N ILE A 735 31.77 -49.62 -26.50
CA ILE A 735 32.38 -48.62 -27.41
C ILE A 735 32.03 -47.11 -27.25
N LYS A 736 33.02 -46.44 -26.61
CA LYS A 736 33.72 -45.18 -26.95
C LYS A 736 33.07 -43.79 -26.87
N VAL A 737 33.56 -43.11 -25.83
CA VAL A 737 33.93 -41.68 -25.73
C VAL A 737 34.88 -41.19 -26.85
N SER A 738 34.68 -39.96 -27.32
CA SER A 738 35.70 -38.95 -27.69
C SER A 738 35.04 -37.62 -28.15
N SER A 739 35.63 -36.41 -28.12
CA SER A 739 36.41 -35.65 -27.11
C SER A 739 37.06 -34.43 -27.80
N VAL A 740 37.18 -33.25 -27.13
CA VAL A 740 38.19 -32.17 -27.43
C VAL A 740 37.98 -31.43 -28.79
N ASP A 741 38.22 -30.12 -29.02
CA ASP A 741 38.63 -28.95 -28.20
C ASP A 741 38.15 -27.64 -28.89
N GLY A 742 38.39 -26.44 -28.30
CA GLY A 742 38.50 -25.18 -29.09
C GLY A 742 37.96 -23.88 -28.46
N VAL A 743 38.78 -22.81 -28.50
CA VAL A 743 38.54 -21.46 -27.95
C VAL A 743 39.14 -20.42 -28.93
N PRO A 744 38.48 -19.29 -29.27
CA PRO A 744 38.87 -18.00 -28.67
C PRO A 744 37.75 -16.94 -28.46
N VAL A 745 38.11 -15.89 -27.72
CA VAL A 745 37.30 -14.71 -27.36
C VAL A 745 37.66 -13.51 -28.26
N GLN A 746 36.69 -12.64 -28.56
CA GLN A 746 36.94 -11.22 -28.85
C GLN A 746 35.84 -10.32 -28.27
N ASN A 747 36.22 -9.11 -27.86
CA ASN A 747 35.32 -8.06 -27.37
C ASN A 747 34.79 -7.21 -28.54
N ILE A 748 33.66 -6.51 -28.36
CA ILE A 748 33.46 -5.17 -28.97
C ILE A 748 32.41 -4.36 -28.19
N SER A 749 32.42 -3.05 -28.44
CA SER A 749 31.89 -1.94 -27.64
C SER A 749 30.37 -1.82 -27.49
N THR A 750 29.98 -1.12 -26.42
CA THR A 750 28.74 -0.32 -26.32
C THR A 750 28.54 0.62 -27.52
N SER A 751 27.30 0.73 -28.02
CA SER A 751 26.83 1.90 -28.76
C SER A 751 25.32 2.10 -28.59
N THR A 752 24.87 3.34 -28.79
CA THR A 752 23.48 3.77 -28.58
C THR A 752 22.70 3.75 -29.89
N SER A 753 21.49 3.19 -29.91
CA SER A 753 20.53 3.41 -31.00
C SER A 753 19.08 3.39 -30.52
N LEU A 754 18.29 4.33 -31.05
CA LEU A 754 16.83 4.37 -30.96
C LEU A 754 16.24 3.63 -32.17
N PRO A 755 15.18 2.82 -32.01
CA PRO A 755 14.25 2.54 -33.10
C PRO A 755 13.30 3.73 -33.27
N LYS A 756 13.09 4.16 -34.52
CA LYS A 756 11.94 4.99 -34.92
C LYS A 756 11.08 4.17 -35.86
N GLU A 757 9.89 3.82 -35.43
CA GLU A 757 8.75 3.33 -36.22
C GLU A 757 7.50 3.54 -35.35
N GLY A 758 6.31 3.82 -35.89
CA GLY A 758 6.00 3.95 -37.31
C GLY A 758 4.51 3.82 -37.64
N MET A 759 3.60 4.26 -36.76
CA MET A 759 2.16 4.17 -36.95
C MET A 759 1.47 5.51 -36.65
N SER A 760 0.30 5.72 -37.26
CA SER A 760 -0.43 6.97 -37.27
C SER A 760 -1.35 7.14 -36.06
N GLU A 761 -1.01 8.06 -35.16
CA GLU A 761 -1.95 8.55 -34.15
C GLU A 761 -3.05 9.39 -34.82
N ALA A 762 -4.30 8.93 -34.75
CA ALA A 762 -5.46 9.78 -35.01
C ALA A 762 -5.70 10.64 -33.76
N TYR A 763 -5.44 11.95 -33.84
CA TYR A 763 -5.58 12.88 -32.71
C TYR A 763 -7.06 13.15 -32.38
N MET A 764 -7.62 12.38 -31.45
CA MET A 764 -8.84 12.76 -30.73
C MET A 764 -8.50 13.94 -29.79
N THR A 765 -8.89 15.15 -30.19
CA THR A 765 -8.55 16.36 -29.45
C THR A 765 -9.40 16.50 -28.19
N ILE A 766 -8.76 16.52 -27.01
CA ILE A 766 -9.42 16.65 -25.71
C ILE A 766 -10.07 18.04 -25.60
N ASN A 767 -11.39 18.10 -25.84
CA ASN A 767 -12.12 19.36 -26.09
C ASN A 767 -13.23 19.69 -25.05
N THR A 768 -13.49 18.81 -24.07
CA THR A 768 -14.50 19.06 -23.03
C THR A 768 -13.91 19.19 -21.63
N PHE A 769 -14.51 20.08 -20.83
CA PHE A 769 -14.16 20.27 -19.42
C PHE A 769 -14.35 19.01 -18.57
N SER A 770 -15.35 18.17 -18.89
CA SER A 770 -15.53 16.86 -18.28
C SER A 770 -14.28 15.99 -18.44
N GLN A 771 -13.77 15.82 -19.67
CA GLN A 771 -12.55 15.04 -19.94
C GLN A 771 -11.31 15.60 -19.24
N LEU A 772 -11.16 16.94 -19.18
CA LEU A 772 -10.06 17.59 -18.45
C LEU A 772 -10.12 17.38 -16.93
N LEU A 773 -11.33 17.24 -16.36
CA LEU A 773 -11.51 17.02 -14.92
C LEU A 773 -11.54 15.55 -14.50
N THR A 774 -11.92 14.64 -15.41
CA THR A 774 -11.79 13.18 -15.20
C THR A 774 -10.37 12.70 -15.45
N GLY A 775 -9.61 13.37 -16.34
CA GLY A 775 -8.34 12.84 -16.84
C GLY A 775 -8.53 11.69 -17.85
N PRO A 776 -7.48 10.90 -18.16
CA PRO A 776 -7.50 9.84 -19.19
C PRO A 776 -8.26 8.57 -18.79
N PHE A 777 -9.32 8.71 -17.98
CA PHE A 777 -10.11 7.61 -17.41
C PHE A 777 -11.26 7.14 -18.33
N THR A 778 -11.43 7.77 -19.50
CA THR A 778 -12.19 7.21 -20.64
C THR A 778 -11.37 6.19 -21.41
N ASN A 779 -10.10 6.52 -21.69
CA ASN A 779 -9.24 5.68 -22.52
C ASN A 779 -8.87 4.35 -21.84
N ASP A 780 -8.80 4.31 -20.51
CA ASP A 780 -8.66 3.05 -19.76
C ASP A 780 -9.93 2.18 -19.84
N LEU A 781 -11.14 2.73 -20.07
CA LEU A 781 -12.34 1.92 -20.32
C LEU A 781 -12.33 1.33 -21.73
N ASP A 782 -11.99 2.12 -22.76
CA ASP A 782 -11.84 1.60 -24.13
C ASP A 782 -10.71 0.57 -24.23
N ALA A 783 -9.57 0.83 -23.56
CA ALA A 783 -8.45 -0.10 -23.48
C ALA A 783 -8.74 -1.33 -22.60
N GLU A 784 -9.59 -1.23 -21.55
CA GLU A 784 -10.09 -2.42 -20.84
C GLU A 784 -11.04 -3.22 -21.74
N PHE A 785 -11.92 -2.58 -22.54
CA PHE A 785 -12.74 -3.24 -23.55
C PHE A 785 -11.91 -3.97 -24.62
N GLU A 786 -10.79 -3.39 -25.07
CA GLU A 786 -9.82 -4.11 -25.91
C GLU A 786 -9.08 -5.22 -25.15
N SER A 787 -8.80 -5.06 -23.86
CA SER A 787 -8.20 -6.11 -23.03
C SER A 787 -9.13 -7.30 -22.77
N PHE A 788 -10.46 -7.10 -22.84
CA PHE A 788 -11.46 -8.17 -22.80
C PHE A 788 -11.50 -9.02 -24.10
N ARG A 789 -10.71 -8.69 -25.13
CA ARG A 789 -10.56 -9.47 -26.37
C ARG A 789 -9.35 -10.43 -26.41
N GLU A 790 -8.49 -10.51 -25.38
CA GLU A 790 -7.31 -11.44 -25.32
C GLU A 790 -7.39 -12.55 -24.24
#